data_AF-A0A194WWI5-F1
#
_entry.id   AF-A0A194WWI5-F1
#
_cell.length_a   1.000
_cell.length_b   1.000
_cell.length_c   1.000
_cell.angle_alpha   90.00
_cell.angle_beta   90.00
_cell.angle_gamma   90.00
#
_symmetry.space_group_name_H-M   'P 1'
#
loop_
_entity.id
_entity.type
_entity.pdbx_description
1 polymer ?
#
loop_
_entity_poly.entity_id
_entity_poly.type
_entity_poly.pdbx_seq_one_letter_code
_entity_poly.pdbx_strand_id
1 'polypeptide(L)'
;MGGNNYGGTGQSPSGPAITSVIQALEAARDSAESAQDPTVVHILETAIADIWRKIEAQPTSYVMTRDEFAVFNYFQGPLLGQTILSNSNPRRSSTGLKSLLLAILGACVALTFLLGTCLPATVEQWPVDEISSASFDLVKYAVAAPSATPSSSAVLEDFQVYQPVLTPSGATDETTSDDGAENTTTIAQSGTTGSCQVTLMVHSFGYSYGIPFVGEYTPPSCDFNRVSMNFTVTSQGRQFDRLALMYFNDTEVWRTSTAEPTVNGIRWEYIKDMSEFMYFWNTPQKLIFDLGNLIDSTYTGYYNTTLTATFFTSQETVEPADLIVPISARQGAANQASLFTLPSDNATNTISFPRNVNRAVFSVSACGQATEEFWWSNVLQSDVNTFVPYDGTLYGYSPFREVQVLIDGQLAGVQWPFPVIFTGGVVPGLWRPIVGIDAFDLREHEIDITPWLPILCDGAQHTFEIRVAGIDDDGKTSGTLTKTVGASWYVTGKVFVWLDDDESSITTGDAPTLVQPEPVITLSQSLTQNATGANETLTYTTDVKRTFSVSSSITTQNGTQTVTWTQNLAVTNYGQYTDFGAIQVNDQTTTGLDESSGGTYYKSSYSYPLYANTSYFVYPSGNYTIGATIVRGLDLDIQGTPVFPTGLQPFAQLPKSAPLVSGFSGTSLSTTQNGSASYFADPNIGLATGFGSTSQDFSFKGIDVSNGVADTELYYRSVEAVNSTIVRDYESLIGVELGSYGYPVEAVGSGQRVMAVLSPKAVLGRGPGVAKEQLVQGGGGN
;
A
#
# COMPACT_ATOMS: atom_id res chain seq x y z
N MET A 1 -3.93 -40.39 57.10
CA MET A 1 -5.35 -40.73 56.99
C MET A 1 -6.13 -39.43 56.89
N GLY A 2 -7.08 -39.21 55.98
CA GLY A 2 -7.36 -39.92 54.73
C GLY A 2 -7.13 -39.00 53.53
N GLY A 3 -7.21 -39.52 52.31
CA GLY A 3 -7.12 -38.71 51.08
C GLY A 3 -8.50 -38.47 50.46
N ASN A 4 -8.58 -37.50 49.55
CA ASN A 4 -9.65 -37.36 48.57
C ASN A 4 -9.02 -37.02 47.22
N ASN A 5 -9.32 -37.80 46.19
CA ASN A 5 -8.94 -37.49 44.81
C ASN A 5 -9.99 -36.58 44.20
N TYR A 6 -9.57 -35.46 43.60
CA TYR A 6 -10.30 -34.80 42.52
C TYR A 6 -9.32 -34.49 41.40
N GLY A 7 -9.21 -35.43 40.45
CA GLY A 7 -8.56 -35.18 39.17
C GLY A 7 -9.54 -34.47 38.25
N GLY A 8 -9.33 -33.18 38.01
CA GLY A 8 -10.09 -32.39 37.05
C GLY A 8 -9.14 -31.74 36.06
N THR A 9 -9.03 -32.29 34.86
CA THR A 9 -8.30 -31.66 33.76
C THR A 9 -9.12 -30.50 33.22
N GLY A 10 -8.83 -29.28 33.70
CA GLY A 10 -9.41 -28.07 33.13
C GLY A 10 -8.96 -27.91 31.67
N GLN A 11 -9.90 -28.00 30.73
CA GLN A 11 -9.64 -27.59 29.35
C GLN A 11 -9.56 -26.06 29.30
N SER A 12 -8.55 -25.54 28.60
CA SER A 12 -8.52 -24.12 28.23
C SER A 12 -9.75 -23.79 27.37
N PRO A 13 -10.37 -22.60 27.50
CA PRO A 13 -11.34 -22.13 26.53
C PRO A 13 -10.64 -21.98 25.17
N SER A 14 -10.99 -22.82 24.20
CA SER A 14 -10.59 -22.59 22.82
C SER A 14 -11.34 -21.37 22.28
N GLY A 15 -10.68 -20.61 21.40
CA GLY A 15 -11.39 -19.69 20.50
C GLY A 15 -12.40 -20.45 19.62
N PRO A 16 -13.19 -19.73 18.79
CA PRO A 16 -14.12 -20.37 17.86
C PRO A 16 -13.37 -21.37 16.98
N ALA A 17 -13.72 -22.66 17.10
CA ALA A 17 -13.00 -23.72 16.42
C ALA A 17 -13.21 -23.62 14.91
N ILE A 18 -12.10 -23.57 14.16
CA ILE A 18 -12.09 -23.68 12.70
C ILE A 18 -12.70 -25.04 12.34
N THR A 19 -13.89 -25.01 11.75
CA THR A 19 -14.72 -26.20 11.51
C THR A 19 -15.23 -26.30 10.09
N SER A 20 -15.04 -25.26 9.27
CA SER A 20 -15.36 -25.28 7.84
C SER A 20 -14.11 -25.19 6.97
N VAL A 21 -14.22 -25.69 5.74
CA VAL A 21 -13.17 -25.61 4.70
C VAL A 21 -12.84 -24.17 4.35
N ILE A 22 -13.83 -23.27 4.38
CA ILE A 22 -13.66 -21.86 4.08
C ILE A 22 -12.97 -21.12 5.23
N GLN A 23 -13.31 -21.39 6.49
CA GLN A 23 -12.58 -20.83 7.65
C GLN A 23 -11.11 -21.25 7.69
N ALA A 24 -10.82 -22.48 7.28
CA ALA A 24 -9.44 -22.95 7.13
C ALA A 24 -8.73 -22.22 5.98
N LEU A 25 -9.41 -21.99 4.85
CA LEU A 25 -8.87 -21.29 3.69
C LEU A 25 -8.65 -19.79 3.94
N GLU A 26 -9.53 -19.15 4.69
CA GLU A 26 -9.41 -17.79 5.23
C GLU A 26 -8.13 -17.68 6.06
N ALA A 27 -8.06 -18.45 7.16
CA ALA A 27 -6.93 -18.43 8.07
C ALA A 27 -5.60 -18.69 7.32
N ALA A 28 -5.58 -19.68 6.42
CA ALA A 28 -4.40 -20.02 5.61
C ALA A 28 -3.98 -18.97 4.56
N ARG A 29 -4.80 -17.96 4.29
CA ARG A 29 -4.47 -16.81 3.44
C ARG A 29 -4.11 -15.58 4.26
N ASP A 30 -4.80 -15.38 5.39
CA ASP A 30 -4.63 -14.22 6.24
C ASP A 30 -3.36 -14.32 7.14
N SER A 31 -2.84 -15.53 7.44
CA SER A 31 -1.49 -15.66 8.00
C SER A 31 -0.74 -16.96 7.66
N ALA A 32 0.58 -16.84 7.51
CA ALA A 32 1.49 -17.96 7.19
C ALA A 32 1.60 -19.02 8.31
N GLU A 33 1.16 -18.70 9.52
CA GLU A 33 1.12 -19.64 10.66
C GLU A 33 -0.20 -20.38 10.73
N SER A 34 -1.31 -19.70 10.45
CA SER A 34 -2.61 -20.34 10.26
C SER A 34 -2.55 -21.31 9.08
N ALA A 35 -1.80 -20.99 8.02
CA ALA A 35 -1.45 -21.91 6.93
C ALA A 35 -0.64 -23.15 7.37
N GLN A 36 -0.09 -23.14 8.60
CA GLN A 36 0.64 -24.23 9.23
C GLN A 36 -0.09 -24.84 10.44
N ASP A 37 -1.26 -24.32 10.84
CA ASP A 37 -2.04 -24.88 11.95
C ASP A 37 -2.49 -26.32 11.59
N PRO A 38 -2.26 -27.33 12.45
CA PRO A 38 -2.59 -28.71 12.11
C PRO A 38 -4.07 -28.97 11.83
N THR A 39 -4.99 -28.14 12.35
CA THR A 39 -6.43 -28.21 12.06
C THR A 39 -6.72 -27.63 10.69
N VAL A 40 -6.20 -26.44 10.39
CA VAL A 40 -6.34 -25.76 9.09
C VAL A 40 -5.75 -26.62 7.97
N VAL A 41 -4.51 -27.08 8.13
CA VAL A 41 -3.82 -27.97 7.17
C VAL A 41 -4.64 -29.24 6.97
N HIS A 42 -5.10 -29.91 8.04
CA HIS A 42 -5.89 -31.14 7.90
C HIS A 42 -7.22 -30.92 7.18
N ILE A 43 -7.92 -29.81 7.44
CA ILE A 43 -9.17 -29.45 6.76
C ILE A 43 -8.92 -29.19 5.27
N LEU A 44 -7.87 -28.42 4.93
CA LEU A 44 -7.54 -28.08 3.54
C LEU A 44 -7.00 -29.28 2.75
N GLU A 45 -6.12 -30.10 3.32
CA GLU A 45 -5.65 -31.35 2.73
C GLU A 45 -6.81 -32.34 2.49
N THR A 46 -7.75 -32.43 3.43
CA THR A 46 -8.96 -33.24 3.25
C THR A 46 -9.84 -32.69 2.13
N ALA A 47 -10.04 -31.37 2.07
CA ALA A 47 -10.83 -30.74 1.03
C ALA A 47 -10.24 -30.94 -0.37
N ILE A 48 -8.94 -30.70 -0.57
CA ILE A 48 -8.28 -30.88 -1.88
C ILE A 48 -8.28 -32.35 -2.33
N ALA A 49 -8.13 -33.30 -1.39
CA ALA A 49 -8.27 -34.72 -1.70
C ALA A 49 -9.71 -35.12 -2.08
N ASP A 50 -10.72 -34.51 -1.44
CA ASP A 50 -12.13 -34.69 -1.79
C ASP A 50 -12.47 -34.10 -3.18
N ILE A 51 -11.94 -32.92 -3.50
CA ILE A 51 -12.07 -32.26 -4.81
C ILE A 51 -11.44 -33.14 -5.89
N TRP A 52 -10.19 -33.58 -5.69
CA TRP A 52 -9.47 -34.41 -6.65
C TRP A 52 -10.21 -35.72 -6.95
N ARG A 53 -10.75 -36.38 -5.92
CA ARG A 53 -11.59 -37.59 -6.07
C ARG A 53 -12.82 -37.35 -6.95
N LYS A 54 -13.45 -36.18 -6.89
CA LYS A 54 -14.62 -35.83 -7.70
C LYS A 54 -14.23 -35.56 -9.17
N ILE A 55 -13.09 -34.92 -9.39
CA ILE A 55 -12.48 -34.77 -10.74
C ILE A 55 -12.20 -36.15 -11.33
N GLU A 56 -11.50 -37.04 -10.60
CA GLU A 56 -11.18 -38.40 -11.08
C GLU A 56 -12.42 -39.26 -11.34
N ALA A 57 -13.50 -39.07 -10.58
CA ALA A 57 -14.76 -39.78 -10.79
C ALA A 57 -15.56 -39.28 -12.01
N GLN A 58 -15.35 -38.04 -12.45
CA GLN A 58 -16.10 -37.40 -13.54
C GLN A 58 -15.19 -36.47 -14.40
N PRO A 59 -14.11 -36.98 -15.02
CA PRO A 59 -13.03 -36.15 -15.58
C PRO A 59 -13.42 -35.30 -16.81
N THR A 60 -14.62 -35.49 -17.36
CA THR A 60 -15.16 -34.72 -18.49
C THR A 60 -16.50 -34.06 -18.19
N SER A 61 -16.96 -34.08 -16.93
CA SER A 61 -18.26 -33.51 -16.53
C SER A 61 -18.30 -32.92 -15.12
N TYR A 62 -17.26 -33.07 -14.32
CA TYR A 62 -17.20 -32.41 -13.02
C TYR A 62 -17.02 -30.90 -13.19
N VAL A 63 -17.89 -30.13 -12.56
CA VAL A 63 -17.75 -28.69 -12.38
C VAL A 63 -17.60 -28.46 -10.90
N MET A 64 -16.46 -27.89 -10.48
CA MET A 64 -16.20 -27.57 -9.08
C MET A 64 -17.25 -26.56 -8.58
N THR A 65 -17.61 -26.65 -7.30
CA THR A 65 -18.29 -25.52 -6.64
C THR A 65 -17.32 -24.35 -6.49
N ARG A 66 -17.83 -23.14 -6.17
CA ARG A 66 -16.99 -21.97 -5.86
C ARG A 66 -15.93 -22.31 -4.81
N ASP A 67 -16.38 -22.88 -3.70
CA ASP A 67 -15.57 -23.17 -2.52
C ASP A 67 -14.47 -24.18 -2.85
N GLU A 68 -14.81 -25.17 -3.67
CA GLU A 68 -13.87 -26.16 -4.19
C GLU A 68 -12.83 -25.54 -5.12
N PHE A 69 -13.23 -24.63 -6.02
CA PHE A 69 -12.30 -23.92 -6.89
C PHE A 69 -11.35 -22.99 -6.09
N ALA A 70 -11.85 -22.36 -5.03
CA ALA A 70 -11.05 -21.52 -4.15
C ALA A 70 -9.97 -22.32 -3.39
N VAL A 71 -10.30 -23.51 -2.88
CA VAL A 71 -9.33 -24.46 -2.30
C VAL A 71 -8.37 -24.98 -3.36
N PHE A 72 -8.87 -25.34 -4.54
CA PHE A 72 -8.07 -25.87 -5.65
C PHE A 72 -6.97 -24.88 -6.08
N ASN A 73 -7.30 -23.60 -6.22
CA ASN A 73 -6.34 -22.56 -6.59
C ASN A 73 -5.29 -22.31 -5.49
N TYR A 74 -5.67 -22.35 -4.21
CA TYR A 74 -4.72 -22.19 -3.09
C TYR A 74 -3.58 -23.24 -3.13
N PHE A 75 -3.87 -24.48 -3.55
CA PHE A 75 -2.84 -25.52 -3.69
C PHE A 75 -2.03 -25.46 -4.99
N GLN A 76 -2.35 -24.61 -5.98
CA GLN A 76 -1.59 -24.56 -7.24
C GLN A 76 -0.20 -23.92 -7.08
N GLY A 77 -0.07 -22.84 -6.30
CA GLY A 77 1.22 -22.20 -6.02
C GLY A 77 2.25 -23.16 -5.40
N PRO A 78 1.93 -23.82 -4.26
CA PRO A 78 2.86 -24.76 -3.60
C PRO A 78 3.32 -25.94 -4.47
N LEU A 79 2.50 -26.41 -5.42
CA LEU A 79 2.83 -27.56 -6.28
C LEU A 79 3.91 -27.24 -7.34
N LEU A 80 4.01 -26.00 -7.80
CA LEU A 80 5.08 -25.57 -8.69
C LEU A 80 6.45 -25.60 -7.99
N GLY A 81 6.51 -25.10 -6.74
CA GLY A 81 7.75 -25.11 -5.94
C GLY A 81 8.30 -26.52 -5.66
N GLN A 82 7.44 -27.48 -5.30
CA GLN A 82 7.88 -28.86 -5.03
C GLN A 82 8.42 -29.58 -6.27
N THR A 83 7.98 -29.20 -7.47
CA THR A 83 8.45 -29.80 -8.73
C THR A 83 9.95 -29.57 -8.94
N ILE A 84 10.44 -28.37 -8.62
CA ILE A 84 11.85 -27.98 -8.78
C ILE A 84 12.76 -28.73 -7.80
N LEU A 85 12.34 -28.87 -6.53
CA LEU A 85 13.15 -29.50 -5.48
C LEU A 85 13.33 -31.03 -5.66
N SER A 86 12.44 -31.67 -6.43
CA SER A 86 12.40 -33.14 -6.62
C SER A 86 13.62 -33.74 -7.33
N ASN A 87 14.37 -32.95 -8.11
CA ASN A 87 15.48 -33.42 -8.96
C ASN A 87 16.79 -33.74 -8.20
N SER A 88 16.80 -33.70 -6.86
CA SER A 88 18.02 -33.69 -6.05
C SER A 88 18.28 -34.90 -5.14
N ASN A 89 17.48 -35.99 -5.19
CA ASN A 89 17.88 -37.28 -4.59
C ASN A 89 17.14 -38.54 -5.11
N PRO A 90 17.85 -39.56 -5.64
CA PRO A 90 17.21 -40.72 -6.28
C PRO A 90 16.89 -41.87 -5.31
N ARG A 91 15.80 -41.78 -4.50
CA ARG A 91 15.34 -42.94 -3.69
C ARG A 91 13.88 -42.99 -3.18
N ARG A 92 12.88 -42.75 -4.03
CA ARG A 92 11.52 -43.31 -3.84
C ARG A 92 10.80 -43.49 -5.19
N SER A 93 9.94 -44.50 -5.29
CA SER A 93 9.26 -44.88 -6.54
C SER A 93 7.76 -44.59 -6.47
N SER A 94 7.26 -43.73 -7.36
CA SER A 94 5.84 -43.62 -7.69
C SER A 94 5.66 -43.72 -9.21
N THR A 95 4.82 -44.64 -9.67
CA THR A 95 4.70 -45.01 -11.10
C THR A 95 3.59 -44.26 -11.86
N GLY A 96 2.84 -43.37 -11.21
CA GLY A 96 1.72 -42.65 -11.84
C GLY A 96 2.13 -41.51 -12.80
N LEU A 97 3.23 -40.80 -12.51
CA LEU A 97 3.48 -39.48 -13.11
C LEU A 97 3.82 -39.49 -14.62
N LYS A 98 4.25 -40.63 -15.18
CA LYS A 98 4.60 -40.72 -16.61
C LYS A 98 3.40 -40.81 -17.56
N SER A 99 2.20 -41.06 -17.04
CA SER A 99 0.97 -41.11 -17.83
C SER A 99 0.42 -39.71 -18.17
N LEU A 100 0.83 -38.69 -17.42
CA LEU A 100 0.26 -37.33 -17.47
C LEU A 100 0.65 -36.54 -18.73
N LEU A 101 1.81 -36.86 -19.33
CA LEU A 101 2.46 -36.07 -20.38
C LEU A 101 1.95 -36.28 -21.81
N LEU A 102 1.02 -37.21 -22.05
CA LEU A 102 0.59 -37.57 -23.42
C LEU A 102 -0.81 -37.10 -23.81
N ALA A 103 -1.60 -36.53 -22.88
CA ALA A 103 -2.99 -36.15 -23.14
C ALA A 103 -3.16 -34.71 -23.68
N ILE A 104 -2.17 -33.82 -23.47
CA ILE A 104 -2.34 -32.37 -23.61
C ILE A 104 -2.23 -31.87 -25.07
N LEU A 105 -1.58 -32.62 -25.98
CA LEU A 105 -1.37 -32.18 -27.37
C LEU A 105 -2.55 -32.44 -28.33
N GLY A 106 -3.69 -32.98 -27.86
CA GLY A 106 -4.72 -33.57 -28.73
C GLY A 106 -5.86 -32.68 -29.21
N ALA A 107 -6.10 -31.50 -28.61
CA ALA A 107 -7.45 -30.91 -28.59
C ALA A 107 -7.60 -29.46 -29.12
N CYS A 108 -6.61 -28.89 -29.82
CA CYS A 108 -6.62 -27.48 -30.23
C CYS A 108 -6.74 -27.23 -31.75
N VAL A 109 -7.25 -28.19 -32.54
CA VAL A 109 -7.38 -28.06 -34.02
C VAL A 109 -8.76 -28.48 -34.54
N ALA A 110 -9.85 -27.90 -33.97
CA ALA A 110 -11.16 -27.81 -34.62
C ALA A 110 -12.19 -26.98 -33.81
N LEU A 111 -12.19 -25.64 -33.95
CA LEU A 111 -13.44 -24.83 -34.02
C LEU A 111 -13.20 -23.35 -34.42
N THR A 112 -12.50 -23.12 -35.53
CA THR A 112 -12.60 -21.84 -36.27
C THR A 112 -13.59 -21.98 -37.43
N PHE A 113 -14.10 -20.83 -37.91
CA PHE A 113 -15.13 -20.62 -38.96
C PHE A 113 -16.61 -20.68 -38.55
N LEU A 114 -17.39 -19.85 -39.28
CA LEU A 114 -18.84 -19.54 -39.19
C LEU A 114 -19.21 -18.51 -38.10
N LEU A 115 -19.71 -17.29 -38.38
CA LEU A 115 -20.07 -16.57 -39.64
C LEU A 115 -20.00 -15.03 -39.43
N GLY A 116 -19.86 -14.26 -40.51
CA GLY A 116 -20.23 -12.81 -40.59
C GLY A 116 -21.37 -12.60 -41.61
N THR A 117 -21.95 -11.42 -41.88
CA THR A 117 -21.67 -9.99 -41.53
C THR A 117 -23.02 -9.24 -41.27
N CYS A 118 -23.33 -7.93 -41.42
CA CYS A 118 -22.76 -6.75 -42.13
C CYS A 118 -23.31 -5.37 -41.61
N LEU A 119 -23.28 -4.33 -42.47
CA LEU A 119 -23.56 -2.88 -42.26
C LEU A 119 -24.88 -2.43 -42.98
N PRO A 120 -25.34 -1.12 -43.07
CA PRO A 120 -24.64 0.18 -42.88
C PRO A 120 -25.43 1.46 -42.38
N ALA A 121 -24.73 2.63 -42.37
CA ALA A 121 -25.19 4.05 -42.59
C ALA A 121 -25.97 4.80 -41.45
N THR A 122 -25.46 5.89 -40.81
CA THR A 122 -25.36 7.36 -41.17
C THR A 122 -26.72 8.09 -41.36
N VAL A 123 -26.98 9.38 -41.04
CA VAL A 123 -26.21 10.66 -40.78
C VAL A 123 -26.86 11.38 -39.54
N GLU A 124 -26.50 12.55 -38.95
CA GLU A 124 -26.32 13.96 -39.40
C GLU A 124 -25.79 14.87 -38.24
N GLN A 125 -25.74 16.22 -38.37
CA GLN A 125 -24.84 17.14 -37.63
C GLN A 125 -25.42 18.57 -37.37
N TRP A 126 -24.74 19.41 -36.57
CA TRP A 126 -24.90 20.89 -36.35
C TRP A 126 -25.96 21.37 -35.34
N PRO A 127 -25.87 22.60 -34.76
CA PRO A 127 -24.83 23.65 -34.86
C PRO A 127 -24.19 24.07 -33.50
N VAL A 128 -23.35 25.13 -33.53
CA VAL A 128 -22.68 25.81 -32.40
C VAL A 128 -23.28 27.22 -32.23
N ASP A 129 -23.18 27.84 -31.03
CA ASP A 129 -23.10 29.32 -30.92
C ASP A 129 -22.44 29.80 -29.59
N GLU A 130 -22.23 31.11 -29.44
CA GLU A 130 -21.09 31.72 -28.71
C GLU A 130 -21.28 32.17 -27.23
N ILE A 131 -20.16 32.10 -26.49
CA ILE A 131 -19.58 33.07 -25.53
C ILE A 131 -20.45 33.67 -24.40
N SER A 132 -19.99 33.48 -23.15
CA SER A 132 -19.93 34.58 -22.17
C SER A 132 -18.67 34.45 -21.28
N SER A 133 -18.23 35.56 -20.68
CA SER A 133 -16.90 35.67 -20.03
C SER A 133 -16.87 35.09 -18.61
N ALA A 134 -15.88 34.24 -18.31
CA ALA A 134 -15.67 33.69 -16.98
C ALA A 134 -15.23 34.76 -15.95
N SER A 135 -15.97 34.86 -14.85
CA SER A 135 -15.46 35.39 -13.58
C SER A 135 -14.74 34.27 -12.83
N PHE A 136 -13.56 34.56 -12.29
CA PHE A 136 -12.85 33.63 -11.39
C PHE A 136 -13.38 33.79 -9.97
N ASP A 137 -14.58 33.26 -9.74
CA ASP A 137 -15.14 33.13 -8.39
C ASP A 137 -14.51 31.93 -7.69
N LEU A 138 -14.05 32.11 -6.45
CA LEU A 138 -13.63 30.99 -5.58
C LEU A 138 -14.92 30.32 -5.07
N VAL A 139 -15.22 29.14 -5.61
CA VAL A 139 -16.52 28.50 -5.41
C VAL A 139 -16.51 27.65 -4.14
N LYS A 140 -16.97 28.23 -3.01
CA LYS A 140 -17.50 27.38 -1.91
C LYS A 140 -18.94 26.98 -2.20
N TYR A 141 -19.86 27.94 -2.43
CA TYR A 141 -21.26 27.62 -2.81
C TYR A 141 -21.91 28.61 -3.77
N ALA A 142 -22.82 28.07 -4.60
CA ALA A 142 -23.82 28.80 -5.36
C ALA A 142 -25.26 28.29 -5.10
N VAL A 143 -25.54 27.80 -3.89
CA VAL A 143 -26.88 27.34 -3.44
C VAL A 143 -27.20 27.98 -2.09
N ALA A 144 -28.45 28.41 -1.90
CA ALA A 144 -28.90 29.02 -0.64
C ALA A 144 -29.13 27.96 0.43
N ALA A 145 -28.59 28.18 1.63
CA ALA A 145 -28.59 27.21 2.73
C ALA A 145 -30.00 26.79 3.20
N PRO A 146 -30.34 25.48 3.16
CA PRO A 146 -31.40 24.92 3.97
C PRO A 146 -30.89 24.64 5.39
N SER A 147 -31.71 24.89 6.41
CA SER A 147 -31.37 24.52 7.79
C SER A 147 -31.54 23.01 7.99
N ALA A 148 -30.51 22.24 7.64
CA ALA A 148 -30.49 20.79 7.79
C ALA A 148 -30.27 20.37 9.25
N THR A 149 -31.16 19.51 9.76
CA THR A 149 -30.89 18.69 10.95
C THR A 149 -30.24 17.38 10.46
N PRO A 150 -29.20 16.83 11.12
CA PRO A 150 -28.50 15.66 10.62
C PRO A 150 -29.42 14.47 10.28
N SER A 151 -29.31 13.97 9.05
CA SER A 151 -30.07 12.81 8.58
C SER A 151 -29.48 11.53 9.17
N SER A 152 -30.29 10.77 9.92
CA SER A 152 -29.86 9.51 10.54
C SER A 152 -29.79 8.33 9.56
N SER A 153 -29.33 8.57 8.33
CA SER A 153 -29.30 7.58 7.24
C SER A 153 -28.27 7.85 6.14
N ALA A 154 -27.29 8.73 6.35
CA ALA A 154 -26.15 8.88 5.45
C ALA A 154 -25.17 7.71 5.61
N VAL A 155 -24.45 7.39 4.53
CA VAL A 155 -23.17 6.66 4.63
C VAL A 155 -22.12 7.58 5.26
N LEU A 156 -21.05 7.01 5.78
CA LEU A 156 -19.86 7.78 6.15
C LEU A 156 -19.02 8.01 4.90
N GLU A 157 -18.69 9.26 4.58
CA GLU A 157 -17.67 9.58 3.57
C GLU A 157 -16.29 9.51 4.25
N ASP A 158 -15.51 8.47 3.97
CA ASP A 158 -14.10 8.35 4.40
C ASP A 158 -13.19 9.04 3.37
N PHE A 159 -12.08 9.65 3.79
CA PHE A 159 -11.19 10.42 2.90
C PHE A 159 -9.74 10.39 3.35
N GLN A 160 -8.82 10.65 2.42
CA GLN A 160 -7.40 10.93 2.70
C GLN A 160 -7.17 12.43 2.58
N VAL A 161 -6.29 13.01 3.40
CA VAL A 161 -5.81 14.39 3.19
C VAL A 161 -4.59 14.36 2.27
N TYR A 162 -4.67 15.05 1.13
CA TYR A 162 -3.61 15.19 0.13
C TYR A 162 -3.65 16.59 -0.50
N GLN A 163 -2.68 16.93 -1.34
CA GLN A 163 -2.71 18.19 -2.09
C GLN A 163 -3.68 18.07 -3.29
N PRO A 164 -4.37 19.16 -3.68
CA PRO A 164 -5.29 19.17 -4.81
C PRO A 164 -4.70 18.63 -6.10
N VAL A 165 -5.53 18.00 -6.93
CA VAL A 165 -5.14 17.41 -8.23
C VAL A 165 -5.76 18.19 -9.39
N LEU A 166 -5.04 18.26 -10.52
CA LEU A 166 -5.56 18.89 -11.73
C LEU A 166 -6.59 17.99 -12.43
N THR A 167 -7.77 18.54 -12.67
CA THR A 167 -8.82 17.95 -13.51
C THR A 167 -9.25 18.97 -14.58
N PRO A 168 -10.09 18.60 -15.56
CA PRO A 168 -10.53 19.54 -16.61
C PRO A 168 -11.24 20.79 -16.07
N SER A 169 -11.91 20.72 -14.93
CA SER A 169 -12.56 21.87 -14.30
C SER A 169 -11.61 22.75 -13.49
N GLY A 170 -10.45 22.23 -13.05
CA GLY A 170 -9.42 22.97 -12.31
C GLY A 170 -8.78 22.16 -11.18
N ALA A 171 -8.33 22.87 -10.13
CA ALA A 171 -7.88 22.22 -8.90
C ALA A 171 -9.08 21.56 -8.22
N THR A 172 -8.99 20.25 -8.00
CA THR A 172 -10.04 19.41 -7.43
C THR A 172 -9.48 18.64 -6.24
N ASP A 173 -10.28 18.55 -5.19
CA ASP A 173 -9.87 18.03 -3.88
C ASP A 173 -11.10 17.52 -3.11
N GLU A 174 -10.89 16.83 -2.00
CA GLU A 174 -11.94 16.51 -1.03
C GLU A 174 -11.99 17.60 0.05
N THR A 175 -13.19 18.12 0.34
CA THR A 175 -13.40 19.28 1.23
C THR A 175 -14.71 19.14 2.02
N THR A 176 -14.72 19.64 3.26
CA THR A 176 -15.88 19.58 4.15
C THR A 176 -16.88 20.71 3.88
N SER A 177 -18.12 20.33 3.53
CA SER A 177 -19.22 21.28 3.32
C SER A 177 -19.80 21.83 4.64
N ASP A 178 -20.58 22.91 4.56
CA ASP A 178 -21.04 23.69 5.72
C ASP A 178 -22.03 22.95 6.63
N ASP A 179 -22.54 21.80 6.19
CA ASP A 179 -23.33 20.84 6.97
C ASP A 179 -22.51 19.70 7.57
N GLY A 180 -21.22 19.58 7.22
CA GLY A 180 -20.27 18.58 7.75
C GLY A 180 -20.09 17.33 6.89
N ALA A 181 -20.53 17.34 5.63
CA ALA A 181 -20.31 16.24 4.70
C ALA A 181 -19.01 16.48 3.89
N GLU A 182 -18.15 15.47 3.81
CA GLU A 182 -17.00 15.50 2.91
C GLU A 182 -17.46 15.31 1.46
N ASN A 183 -16.97 16.13 0.52
CA ASN A 183 -17.31 16.03 -0.89
C ASN A 183 -16.10 16.34 -1.79
N THR A 184 -15.88 15.51 -2.79
CA THR A 184 -14.90 15.74 -3.86
C THR A 184 -15.41 16.82 -4.82
N THR A 185 -14.71 17.95 -4.95
CA THR A 185 -15.17 19.09 -5.78
C THR A 185 -14.03 19.99 -6.28
N THR A 186 -14.30 20.82 -7.29
CA THR A 186 -13.34 21.76 -7.87
C THR A 186 -13.25 23.04 -7.02
N ILE A 187 -12.35 23.01 -6.04
CA ILE A 187 -12.05 24.12 -5.13
C ILE A 187 -11.55 25.41 -5.82
N ALA A 188 -10.92 25.30 -6.99
CA ALA A 188 -10.56 26.47 -7.81
C ALA A 188 -10.60 26.15 -9.31
N GLN A 189 -11.46 26.86 -10.04
CA GLN A 189 -11.70 26.61 -11.45
C GLN A 189 -10.56 27.09 -12.36
N SER A 190 -10.25 26.30 -13.39
CA SER A 190 -9.33 26.68 -14.48
C SER A 190 -9.99 26.37 -15.83
N GLY A 191 -9.84 27.27 -16.80
CA GLY A 191 -10.56 27.22 -18.07
C GLY A 191 -9.96 26.27 -19.10
N THR A 192 -9.79 24.98 -18.78
CA THR A 192 -9.28 24.00 -19.76
C THR A 192 -10.32 23.69 -20.85
N THR A 193 -9.83 23.35 -22.05
CA THR A 193 -10.68 23.21 -23.25
C THR A 193 -10.89 21.76 -23.63
N GLY A 194 -12.00 21.19 -23.17
CA GLY A 194 -12.45 19.86 -23.56
C GLY A 194 -11.75 18.72 -22.83
N SER A 195 -12.48 17.63 -22.64
CA SER A 195 -12.00 16.38 -22.06
C SER A 195 -12.83 15.22 -22.60
N CYS A 196 -12.27 14.02 -22.58
CA CYS A 196 -13.03 12.79 -22.76
C CYS A 196 -12.80 11.83 -21.58
N GLN A 197 -13.82 11.06 -21.21
CA GLN A 197 -13.76 10.15 -20.06
C GLN A 197 -13.99 8.70 -20.52
N VAL A 198 -13.22 7.78 -19.95
CA VAL A 198 -13.33 6.33 -20.16
C VAL A 198 -13.63 5.67 -18.82
N THR A 199 -14.71 4.91 -18.73
CA THR A 199 -14.96 4.03 -17.58
C THR A 199 -14.05 2.80 -17.71
N LEU A 200 -13.08 2.68 -16.80
CA LEU A 200 -12.08 1.61 -16.78
C LEU A 200 -12.61 0.34 -16.10
N MET A 201 -13.41 0.51 -15.04
CA MET A 201 -14.00 -0.59 -14.28
C MET A 201 -15.32 -0.16 -13.65
N VAL A 202 -16.32 -1.04 -13.68
CA VAL A 202 -17.43 -1.05 -12.72
C VAL A 202 -17.54 -2.47 -12.20
N HIS A 203 -17.31 -2.68 -10.91
CA HIS A 203 -17.21 -4.01 -10.33
C HIS A 203 -17.72 -4.08 -8.88
N SER A 204 -17.93 -5.30 -8.38
CA SER A 204 -18.33 -5.58 -7.00
C SER A 204 -17.48 -6.71 -6.44
N PHE A 205 -16.41 -6.35 -5.72
CA PHE A 205 -15.47 -7.28 -5.14
C PHE A 205 -16.06 -7.86 -3.84
N GLY A 206 -16.45 -9.14 -3.89
CA GLY A 206 -16.94 -9.88 -2.72
C GLY A 206 -16.39 -11.30 -2.56
N TYR A 207 -15.89 -11.93 -3.62
CA TYR A 207 -15.30 -13.28 -3.57
C TYR A 207 -14.17 -13.37 -4.60
N SER A 208 -13.21 -12.46 -4.48
CA SER A 208 -12.26 -12.06 -5.53
C SER A 208 -10.80 -12.45 -5.26
N TYR A 209 -10.50 -13.12 -4.15
CA TYR A 209 -9.15 -13.67 -3.91
C TYR A 209 -8.69 -14.59 -5.06
N GLY A 210 -7.65 -14.18 -5.79
CA GLY A 210 -7.14 -14.87 -6.99
C GLY A 210 -8.05 -14.75 -8.22
N ILE A 211 -9.01 -13.82 -8.19
CA ILE A 211 -9.97 -13.54 -9.26
C ILE A 211 -10.09 -12.01 -9.39
N PRO A 212 -9.05 -11.33 -9.93
CA PRO A 212 -9.08 -9.89 -10.13
C PRO A 212 -10.13 -9.49 -11.17
N PHE A 213 -10.50 -8.21 -11.20
CA PHE A 213 -11.17 -7.65 -12.37
C PHE A 213 -10.18 -7.59 -13.53
N VAL A 214 -10.66 -7.89 -14.74
CA VAL A 214 -9.88 -7.85 -15.98
C VAL A 214 -10.70 -7.15 -17.04
N GLY A 215 -10.14 -6.07 -17.59
CA GLY A 215 -10.72 -5.29 -18.68
C GLY A 215 -9.70 -5.04 -19.79
N GLU A 216 -10.17 -4.58 -20.93
CA GLU A 216 -9.33 -4.13 -22.04
C GLU A 216 -9.54 -2.61 -22.18
N TYR A 217 -8.48 -1.83 -21.99
CA TYR A 217 -8.45 -0.40 -22.22
C TYR A 217 -8.05 -0.11 -23.66
N THR A 218 -8.72 0.86 -24.29
CA THR A 218 -8.35 1.42 -25.59
C THR A 218 -8.26 2.94 -25.48
N PRO A 219 -7.22 3.59 -26.01
CA PRO A 219 -7.10 5.04 -26.02
C PRO A 219 -8.34 5.72 -26.63
N PRO A 220 -8.85 6.80 -26.01
CA PRO A 220 -9.98 7.54 -26.57
C PRO A 220 -9.54 8.37 -27.79
N SER A 221 -10.51 8.84 -28.58
CA SER A 221 -10.25 9.63 -29.79
C SER A 221 -10.21 11.16 -29.54
N CYS A 222 -9.94 11.61 -28.33
CA CYS A 222 -9.67 13.03 -28.06
C CYS A 222 -8.17 13.26 -27.87
N ASP A 223 -7.67 14.46 -28.16
CA ASP A 223 -6.28 14.81 -27.88
C ASP A 223 -6.08 14.99 -26.37
N PHE A 224 -4.98 14.47 -25.81
CA PHE A 224 -4.63 14.63 -24.40
C PHE A 224 -3.13 14.70 -24.15
N ASN A 225 -2.73 15.43 -23.10
CA ASN A 225 -1.39 15.39 -22.51
C ASN A 225 -1.44 15.28 -20.96
N ARG A 226 -2.64 15.04 -20.41
CA ARG A 226 -2.91 14.74 -19.01
C ARG A 226 -3.96 13.65 -18.91
N VAL A 227 -3.81 12.79 -17.90
CA VAL A 227 -4.81 11.80 -17.50
C VAL A 227 -4.96 11.85 -16.00
N SER A 228 -6.15 12.16 -15.50
CA SER A 228 -6.50 11.97 -14.09
C SER A 228 -7.50 10.83 -13.93
N MET A 229 -7.30 10.02 -12.91
CA MET A 229 -8.09 8.84 -12.60
C MET A 229 -8.90 9.09 -11.34
N ASN A 230 -10.18 8.70 -11.36
CA ASN A 230 -11.10 8.81 -10.25
C ASN A 230 -11.59 7.39 -9.88
N PHE A 231 -11.42 7.03 -8.62
CA PHE A 231 -11.92 5.79 -8.03
C PHE A 231 -12.97 6.10 -6.97
N THR A 232 -14.23 5.79 -7.24
CA THR A 232 -15.31 5.85 -6.25
C THR A 232 -15.59 4.45 -5.70
N VAL A 233 -15.62 4.30 -4.38
CA VAL A 233 -15.90 3.04 -3.69
C VAL A 233 -17.07 3.20 -2.72
N THR A 234 -17.90 2.17 -2.60
CA THR A 234 -18.90 2.05 -1.53
C THR A 234 -18.87 0.65 -0.92
N SER A 235 -19.09 0.55 0.38
CA SER A 235 -19.22 -0.73 1.08
C SER A 235 -20.16 -0.64 2.28
N GLN A 236 -20.87 -1.72 2.62
CA GLN A 236 -21.76 -1.75 3.78
C GLN A 236 -21.75 -3.13 4.43
N GLY A 237 -21.68 -3.16 5.77
CA GLY A 237 -21.65 -4.38 6.57
C GLY A 237 -20.36 -4.49 7.35
N ARG A 238 -19.86 -5.71 7.56
CA ARG A 238 -18.55 -5.96 8.16
C ARG A 238 -17.54 -6.36 7.09
N GLN A 239 -16.41 -5.66 7.03
CA GLN A 239 -15.23 -6.03 6.25
C GLN A 239 -14.02 -5.38 6.92
N PHE A 240 -12.83 -5.92 6.70
CA PHE A 240 -11.56 -5.26 7.04
C PHE A 240 -11.00 -4.54 5.81
N ASP A 241 -9.96 -3.73 5.97
CA ASP A 241 -9.29 -3.13 4.83
C ASP A 241 -8.66 -4.19 3.93
N ARG A 242 -8.67 -3.92 2.63
CA ARG A 242 -8.14 -4.80 1.58
C ARG A 242 -7.20 -3.97 0.72
N LEU A 243 -5.95 -4.41 0.63
CA LEU A 243 -5.01 -3.90 -0.35
C LEU A 243 -5.54 -4.22 -1.77
N ALA A 244 -5.44 -3.25 -2.67
CA ALA A 244 -5.76 -3.39 -4.08
C ALA A 244 -4.63 -2.86 -4.96
N LEU A 245 -4.44 -3.51 -6.12
CA LEU A 245 -3.35 -3.22 -7.04
C LEU A 245 -3.86 -3.17 -8.48
N MET A 246 -3.57 -2.06 -9.18
CA MET A 246 -3.92 -1.86 -10.58
C MET A 246 -2.68 -2.05 -11.46
N TYR A 247 -2.85 -2.80 -12.55
CA TYR A 247 -1.81 -3.08 -13.54
C TYR A 247 -2.25 -2.71 -14.95
N PHE A 248 -1.31 -2.21 -15.75
CA PHE A 248 -1.36 -2.33 -17.20
C PHE A 248 -0.44 -3.46 -17.67
N ASN A 249 -1.05 -4.52 -18.21
CA ASN A 249 -0.44 -5.82 -18.51
C ASN A 249 0.25 -6.42 -17.26
N ASP A 250 1.58 -6.31 -17.18
CA ASP A 250 2.41 -6.81 -16.09
C ASP A 250 2.96 -5.68 -15.17
N THR A 251 2.64 -4.42 -15.46
CA THR A 251 3.19 -3.23 -14.79
C THR A 251 2.22 -2.67 -13.77
N GLU A 252 2.60 -2.63 -12.51
CA GLU A 252 1.82 -1.95 -11.46
C GLU A 252 1.85 -0.43 -11.69
N VAL A 253 0.68 0.19 -11.71
CA VAL A 253 0.51 1.65 -11.92
C VAL A 253 -0.20 2.34 -10.75
N TRP A 254 -0.81 1.59 -9.84
CA TRP A 254 -1.36 2.11 -8.59
C TRP A 254 -1.52 1.02 -7.53
N ARG A 255 -1.30 1.39 -6.27
CA ARG A 255 -1.52 0.54 -5.09
C ARG A 255 -2.27 1.36 -4.02
N THR A 256 -3.32 0.78 -3.47
CA THR A 256 -4.28 1.46 -2.58
C THR A 256 -4.79 0.47 -1.53
N SER A 257 -5.35 0.94 -0.41
CA SER A 257 -6.07 0.11 0.56
C SER A 257 -7.45 0.69 0.86
N THR A 258 -8.47 -0.16 0.94
CA THR A 258 -9.85 0.28 1.16
C THR A 258 -10.09 0.75 2.61
N ALA A 259 -10.87 1.80 2.80
CA ALA A 259 -11.45 2.09 4.11
C ALA A 259 -12.37 0.95 4.61
N GLU A 260 -12.37 0.67 5.93
CA GLU A 260 -13.23 -0.33 6.55
C GLU A 260 -14.71 0.14 6.70
N PRO A 261 -15.71 -0.60 6.21
CA PRO A 261 -17.12 -0.20 6.29
C PRO A 261 -17.70 -0.07 7.71
N THR A 262 -18.80 0.68 7.78
CA THR A 262 -19.67 0.76 8.97
C THR A 262 -20.99 -0.01 8.74
N VAL A 263 -21.83 -0.11 9.79
CA VAL A 263 -23.20 -0.64 9.70
C VAL A 263 -24.07 0.14 8.71
N ASN A 264 -23.93 1.46 8.69
CA ASN A 264 -24.69 2.36 7.82
C ASN A 264 -24.11 2.36 6.38
N GLY A 265 -22.88 1.87 6.23
CA GLY A 265 -22.11 1.92 5.01
C GLY A 265 -21.07 3.04 5.02
N ILE A 266 -20.15 2.93 4.06
CA ILE A 266 -19.15 3.94 3.72
C ILE A 266 -19.22 4.25 2.23
N ARG A 267 -18.74 5.43 1.88
CA ARG A 267 -18.29 5.81 0.55
C ARG A 267 -16.91 6.46 0.71
N TRP A 268 -16.08 6.38 -0.33
CA TRP A 268 -14.91 7.24 -0.49
C TRP A 268 -14.65 7.48 -1.98
N GLU A 269 -13.93 8.55 -2.28
CA GLU A 269 -13.40 8.83 -3.61
C GLU A 269 -11.87 8.98 -3.52
N TYR A 270 -11.17 8.84 -4.64
CA TYR A 270 -9.78 9.28 -4.73
C TYR A 270 -9.47 9.72 -6.16
N ILE A 271 -8.85 10.90 -6.30
CA ILE A 271 -8.42 11.44 -7.58
C ILE A 271 -6.89 11.40 -7.63
N LYS A 272 -6.35 10.69 -8.64
CA LYS A 272 -4.90 10.54 -8.87
C LYS A 272 -4.52 11.10 -10.24
N ASP A 273 -3.47 11.90 -10.33
CA ASP A 273 -2.82 12.20 -11.61
C ASP A 273 -2.04 10.95 -12.05
N MET A 274 -2.21 10.54 -13.31
CA MET A 274 -1.62 9.34 -13.91
C MET A 274 -0.78 9.68 -15.15
N SER A 275 -0.40 10.94 -15.33
CA SER A 275 0.26 11.47 -16.53
C SER A 275 1.71 11.00 -16.71
N GLU A 276 2.34 10.43 -15.68
CA GLU A 276 3.60 9.68 -15.76
C GLU A 276 3.47 8.39 -16.58
N PHE A 277 2.26 7.83 -16.68
CA PHE A 277 1.96 6.58 -17.39
C PHE A 277 1.52 6.77 -18.85
N MET A 278 1.79 7.93 -19.47
CA MET A 278 1.38 8.24 -20.86
C MET A 278 1.83 7.19 -21.90
N TYR A 279 2.95 6.50 -21.68
CA TYR A 279 3.36 5.31 -22.45
C TYR A 279 2.23 4.27 -22.59
N PHE A 280 1.55 3.96 -21.48
CA PHE A 280 0.42 3.04 -21.46
C PHE A 280 -0.86 3.70 -21.99
N TRP A 281 -1.16 4.95 -21.61
CA TRP A 281 -2.39 5.63 -22.02
C TRP A 281 -2.51 5.84 -23.55
N ASN A 282 -1.38 5.95 -24.26
CA ASN A 282 -1.33 6.11 -25.71
C ASN A 282 -1.56 4.83 -26.52
N THR A 283 -1.60 3.64 -25.89
CA THR A 283 -1.79 2.36 -26.60
C THR A 283 -2.81 1.45 -25.89
N PRO A 284 -3.45 0.49 -26.58
CA PRO A 284 -4.36 -0.45 -25.92
C PRO A 284 -3.65 -1.31 -24.87
N GLN A 285 -4.28 -1.48 -23.70
CA GLN A 285 -3.72 -2.23 -22.57
C GLN A 285 -4.74 -3.23 -22.03
N LYS A 286 -4.26 -4.38 -21.53
CA LYS A 286 -5.06 -5.12 -20.56
C LYS A 286 -4.97 -4.41 -19.22
N LEU A 287 -6.11 -4.05 -18.65
CA LEU A 287 -6.25 -3.56 -17.29
C LEU A 287 -6.54 -4.75 -16.36
N ILE A 288 -5.74 -4.91 -15.31
CA ILE A 288 -6.02 -5.85 -14.23
C ILE A 288 -6.13 -5.05 -12.93
N PHE A 289 -7.23 -5.25 -12.20
CA PHE A 289 -7.44 -4.63 -10.90
C PHE A 289 -7.70 -5.74 -9.88
N ASP A 290 -6.68 -6.04 -9.08
CA ASP A 290 -6.77 -7.05 -8.03
C ASP A 290 -7.20 -6.40 -6.72
N LEU A 291 -8.23 -6.96 -6.10
CA LEU A 291 -8.72 -6.59 -4.76
C LEU A 291 -9.27 -7.88 -4.15
N GLY A 292 -8.43 -8.56 -3.36
CA GLY A 292 -8.79 -9.81 -2.71
C GLY A 292 -9.83 -9.57 -1.61
N ASN A 293 -11.09 -9.95 -1.86
CA ASN A 293 -12.16 -9.85 -0.87
C ASN A 293 -12.91 -11.17 -0.69
N LEU A 294 -13.56 -11.34 0.46
CA LEU A 294 -14.40 -12.49 0.79
C LEU A 294 -15.68 -12.08 1.53
N ILE A 295 -16.73 -12.88 1.34
CA ILE A 295 -18.02 -12.76 2.00
C ILE A 295 -18.42 -14.12 2.56
N ASP A 296 -18.81 -14.16 3.83
CA ASP A 296 -19.33 -15.33 4.54
C ASP A 296 -20.48 -14.91 5.51
N SER A 297 -20.68 -15.64 6.60
CA SER A 297 -21.47 -15.24 7.76
C SER A 297 -20.88 -14.09 8.60
N THR A 298 -19.59 -13.81 8.48
CA THR A 298 -18.80 -12.89 9.30
C THR A 298 -18.50 -11.61 8.53
N TYR A 299 -17.92 -11.76 7.35
CA TYR A 299 -17.60 -10.71 6.40
C TYR A 299 -18.77 -10.54 5.43
N THR A 300 -19.37 -9.36 5.41
CA THR A 300 -20.60 -9.04 4.67
C THR A 300 -20.48 -7.80 3.79
N GLY A 301 -19.39 -7.03 3.93
CA GLY A 301 -19.08 -5.87 3.08
C GLY A 301 -18.48 -6.26 1.74
N TYR A 302 -19.26 -6.10 0.67
CA TYR A 302 -18.75 -6.05 -0.71
C TYR A 302 -18.12 -4.67 -0.94
N TYR A 303 -17.04 -4.58 -1.72
CA TYR A 303 -16.54 -3.31 -2.23
C TYR A 303 -17.10 -3.09 -3.64
N ASN A 304 -18.08 -2.19 -3.76
CA ASN A 304 -18.63 -1.79 -5.05
C ASN A 304 -17.83 -0.59 -5.56
N THR A 305 -17.21 -0.74 -6.73
CA THR A 305 -16.15 0.15 -7.21
C THR A 305 -16.45 0.66 -8.61
N THR A 306 -16.27 1.96 -8.83
CA THR A 306 -16.26 2.60 -10.15
C THR A 306 -14.90 3.26 -10.35
N LEU A 307 -14.20 2.91 -11.43
CA LEU A 307 -12.93 3.52 -11.83
C LEU A 307 -13.12 4.20 -13.19
N THR A 308 -12.74 5.47 -13.29
CA THR A 308 -12.76 6.24 -14.54
C THR A 308 -11.42 6.93 -14.76
N ALA A 309 -11.01 7.08 -16.02
CA ALA A 309 -9.91 7.95 -16.41
C ALA A 309 -10.44 9.09 -17.29
N THR A 310 -9.99 10.30 -17.01
CA THR A 310 -10.39 11.54 -17.68
C THR A 310 -9.17 12.13 -18.37
N PHE A 311 -9.27 12.25 -19.69
CA PHE A 311 -8.21 12.61 -20.63
C PHE A 311 -8.43 14.05 -21.10
N PHE A 312 -7.41 14.89 -20.99
CA PHE A 312 -7.52 16.32 -21.29
C PHE A 312 -6.18 16.95 -21.69
N THR A 313 -6.23 18.21 -22.12
CA THR A 313 -5.04 19.01 -22.46
C THR A 313 -4.81 20.13 -21.45
N SER A 314 -3.55 20.31 -21.05
CA SER A 314 -3.08 21.46 -20.28
C SER A 314 -1.91 22.14 -21.02
N GLN A 315 -1.58 23.39 -20.65
CA GLN A 315 -0.48 24.12 -21.28
C GLN A 315 0.92 23.58 -20.89
N GLU A 316 1.00 22.76 -19.85
CA GLU A 316 2.24 22.23 -19.29
C GLU A 316 2.64 20.92 -20.01
N THR A 317 3.67 20.98 -20.85
CA THR A 317 4.24 19.80 -21.50
C THR A 317 5.07 18.99 -20.50
N VAL A 318 4.64 17.76 -20.20
CA VAL A 318 5.46 16.74 -19.54
C VAL A 318 6.16 15.92 -20.61
N GLU A 319 7.38 15.47 -20.32
CA GLU A 319 8.18 14.55 -21.12
C GLU A 319 8.09 13.13 -20.51
N PRO A 320 7.05 12.34 -20.83
CA PRO A 320 6.91 10.99 -20.28
C PRO A 320 8.00 10.07 -20.80
N ALA A 321 8.24 8.96 -20.10
CA ALA A 321 9.15 7.92 -20.58
C ALA A 321 8.64 7.29 -21.89
N ASP A 322 9.53 7.11 -22.86
CA ASP A 322 9.27 6.41 -24.13
C ASP A 322 8.93 4.93 -23.94
N LEU A 323 9.41 4.35 -22.83
CA LEU A 323 9.22 2.95 -22.48
C LEU A 323 9.15 2.80 -20.95
N ILE A 324 8.19 2.00 -20.47
CA ILE A 324 8.11 1.55 -19.08
C ILE A 324 8.24 0.02 -19.05
N VAL A 325 9.29 -0.49 -18.39
CA VAL A 325 9.61 -1.92 -18.31
C VAL A 325 9.27 -2.47 -16.91
N PRO A 326 8.32 -3.41 -16.76
CA PRO A 326 7.98 -3.98 -15.46
C PRO A 326 9.06 -4.93 -14.92
N ILE A 327 9.29 -4.86 -13.61
CA ILE A 327 10.09 -5.78 -12.81
C ILE A 327 9.12 -6.46 -11.84
N SER A 328 8.45 -7.50 -12.34
CA SER A 328 7.23 -8.05 -11.73
C SER A 328 7.11 -9.56 -11.96
N ALA A 329 6.14 -10.22 -11.32
CA ALA A 329 5.88 -11.65 -11.49
C ALA A 329 5.32 -12.02 -12.88
N ARG A 330 4.97 -11.03 -13.71
CA ARG A 330 4.53 -11.18 -15.12
C ARG A 330 3.40 -12.18 -15.33
N GLN A 331 2.32 -11.98 -14.58
CA GLN A 331 1.13 -12.82 -14.61
C GLN A 331 -0.05 -12.19 -15.37
N GLY A 332 0.14 -11.02 -15.99
CA GLY A 332 -0.88 -10.33 -16.76
C GLY A 332 -1.31 -11.09 -18.02
N ALA A 333 -0.41 -11.88 -18.60
CA ALA A 333 -0.74 -12.86 -19.65
C ALA A 333 -1.73 -13.94 -19.16
N ALA A 334 -1.67 -14.31 -17.87
CA ALA A 334 -2.53 -15.29 -17.22
C ALA A 334 -3.77 -14.68 -16.54
N ASN A 335 -4.04 -13.38 -16.73
CA ASN A 335 -5.15 -12.65 -16.11
C ASN A 335 -5.07 -12.64 -14.56
N GLN A 336 -3.88 -12.41 -14.01
CA GLN A 336 -3.61 -12.39 -12.56
C GLN A 336 -2.71 -11.21 -12.17
N ALA A 337 -2.71 -10.85 -10.88
CA ALA A 337 -1.84 -9.83 -10.30
C ALA A 337 -0.36 -10.19 -10.48
N SER A 338 0.48 -9.18 -10.77
CA SER A 338 1.90 -9.38 -11.07
C SER A 338 2.85 -8.99 -9.92
N LEU A 339 2.36 -8.88 -8.68
CA LEU A 339 3.22 -8.68 -7.51
C LEU A 339 4.07 -9.91 -7.17
N PHE A 340 5.22 -9.69 -6.55
CA PHE A 340 5.97 -10.73 -5.84
C PHE A 340 5.61 -10.69 -4.35
N THR A 341 5.40 -11.87 -3.75
CA THR A 341 5.26 -12.04 -2.30
C THR A 341 6.57 -12.55 -1.72
N LEU A 342 7.35 -11.67 -1.09
CA LEU A 342 8.57 -12.03 -0.37
C LEU A 342 8.22 -12.48 1.07
N PRO A 343 8.93 -13.49 1.63
CA PRO A 343 10.09 -14.20 1.07
C PRO A 343 9.75 -15.49 0.29
N SER A 344 8.48 -15.75 -0.04
CA SER A 344 8.07 -16.96 -0.76
C SER A 344 8.50 -16.97 -2.24
N ASP A 345 8.50 -15.82 -2.90
CA ASP A 345 8.91 -15.65 -4.29
C ASP A 345 10.36 -15.21 -4.43
N ASN A 346 10.92 -15.39 -5.63
CA ASN A 346 12.13 -14.70 -6.04
C ASN A 346 11.75 -13.48 -6.90
N ALA A 347 11.87 -12.28 -6.34
CA ALA A 347 11.59 -11.01 -7.02
C ALA A 347 12.69 -10.59 -8.02
N THR A 348 13.08 -11.50 -8.91
CA THR A 348 14.07 -11.28 -9.98
C THR A 348 13.39 -11.26 -11.35
N ASN A 349 13.83 -10.36 -12.23
CA ASN A 349 13.52 -10.35 -13.66
C ASN A 349 14.82 -10.30 -14.48
N THR A 350 14.76 -10.80 -15.72
CA THR A 350 15.87 -10.75 -16.68
C THR A 350 15.38 -10.03 -17.94
N ILE A 351 15.96 -8.86 -18.26
CA ILE A 351 15.50 -7.96 -19.32
C ILE A 351 16.66 -7.41 -20.14
N SER A 352 16.41 -7.09 -21.41
CA SER A 352 17.32 -6.36 -22.30
C SER A 352 16.82 -4.91 -22.45
N PHE A 353 17.71 -3.93 -22.39
CA PHE A 353 17.36 -2.52 -22.62
C PHE A 353 17.43 -2.17 -24.12
N PRO A 354 16.74 -1.09 -24.56
CA PRO A 354 17.12 -0.36 -25.77
C PRO A 354 18.58 0.11 -25.69
N ARG A 355 19.19 0.42 -26.82
CA ARG A 355 20.64 0.73 -26.87
C ARG A 355 20.96 2.22 -26.86
N ASN A 356 19.98 3.05 -27.14
CA ASN A 356 20.00 4.51 -27.23
C ASN A 356 19.33 5.17 -26.01
N VAL A 357 19.42 4.57 -24.83
CA VAL A 357 18.81 5.10 -23.59
C VAL A 357 19.68 6.23 -23.04
N ASN A 358 19.09 7.40 -22.76
CA ASN A 358 19.82 8.55 -22.20
C ASN A 358 19.52 8.81 -20.71
N ARG A 359 18.37 8.35 -20.20
CA ARG A 359 17.96 8.37 -18.80
C ARG A 359 17.19 7.09 -18.47
N ALA A 360 17.42 6.52 -17.29
CA ALA A 360 16.60 5.44 -16.76
C ALA A 360 16.43 5.56 -15.24
N VAL A 361 15.18 5.49 -14.76
CA VAL A 361 14.85 5.54 -13.33
C VAL A 361 14.06 4.29 -12.95
N PHE A 362 14.53 3.57 -11.93
CA PHE A 362 13.81 2.47 -11.33
C PHE A 362 12.84 3.04 -10.28
N SER A 363 11.56 2.68 -10.33
CA SER A 363 10.61 2.94 -9.26
C SER A 363 10.23 1.63 -8.57
N VAL A 364 10.17 1.64 -7.23
CA VAL A 364 9.85 0.49 -6.39
C VAL A 364 8.60 0.73 -5.55
N SER A 365 7.68 -0.24 -5.58
CA SER A 365 6.43 -0.26 -4.80
C SER A 365 6.47 -1.44 -3.83
N ALA A 366 6.63 -1.15 -2.54
CA ALA A 366 6.84 -2.14 -1.49
C ALA A 366 6.00 -1.84 -0.24
N CYS A 367 5.26 -2.83 0.26
CA CYS A 367 4.56 -2.74 1.54
C CYS A 367 4.57 -4.08 2.30
N GLY A 368 4.59 -3.97 3.63
CA GLY A 368 4.42 -5.10 4.55
C GLY A 368 2.94 -5.47 4.73
N GLN A 369 2.68 -6.76 4.92
CA GLN A 369 1.37 -7.39 5.11
C GLN A 369 1.51 -8.57 6.09
N ALA A 370 0.42 -9.04 6.70
CA ALA A 370 0.41 -10.16 7.64
C ALA A 370 1.44 -10.00 8.78
N THR A 371 2.48 -10.85 8.91
CA THR A 371 3.48 -10.71 10.00
C THR A 371 4.41 -9.50 9.84
N GLU A 372 4.31 -8.78 8.73
CA GLU A 372 5.13 -7.62 8.39
C GLU A 372 4.29 -6.34 8.22
N GLU A 373 2.97 -6.38 8.41
CA GLU A 373 2.10 -5.20 8.34
C GLU A 373 2.55 -4.11 9.33
N PHE A 374 2.91 -4.52 10.55
CA PHE A 374 3.37 -3.65 11.64
C PHE A 374 4.89 -3.73 11.85
N TRP A 375 5.68 -3.93 10.78
CA TRP A 375 7.13 -4.15 10.83
C TRP A 375 7.91 -3.13 11.69
N TRP A 376 7.42 -1.89 11.74
CA TRP A 376 7.95 -0.76 12.54
C TRP A 376 7.76 -0.92 14.06
N SER A 377 6.96 -1.90 14.49
CA SER A 377 6.73 -2.24 15.91
C SER A 377 7.50 -3.49 16.36
N ASN A 378 8.23 -4.16 15.46
CA ASN A 378 8.92 -5.42 15.77
C ASN A 378 10.05 -5.22 16.79
N VAL A 379 10.38 -6.29 17.51
CA VAL A 379 11.54 -6.32 18.44
C VAL A 379 12.81 -6.79 17.72
N LEU A 380 13.95 -6.63 18.40
CA LEU A 380 15.19 -7.29 18.01
C LEU A 380 15.01 -8.81 17.91
N GLN A 381 15.76 -9.46 17.02
CA GLN A 381 15.59 -10.88 16.71
C GLN A 381 15.95 -11.80 17.89
N SER A 382 16.84 -11.37 18.79
CA SER A 382 17.10 -12.05 20.06
C SER A 382 15.97 -11.92 21.09
N ASP A 383 15.17 -10.85 21.02
CA ASP A 383 14.13 -10.49 22.01
C ASP A 383 12.74 -11.10 21.72
N VAL A 384 12.53 -11.75 20.57
CA VAL A 384 11.21 -12.29 20.14
C VAL A 384 10.51 -13.22 21.13
N ASN A 385 11.27 -13.81 22.08
CA ASN A 385 10.73 -14.72 23.09
C ASN A 385 10.59 -14.09 24.49
N THR A 386 10.87 -12.80 24.66
CA THR A 386 10.98 -12.14 25.97
C THR A 386 9.70 -12.20 26.81
N PHE A 387 8.50 -12.20 26.21
CA PHE A 387 7.22 -12.26 26.93
C PHE A 387 6.41 -13.54 26.67
N VAL A 388 7.06 -14.64 26.29
CA VAL A 388 6.41 -15.93 25.95
C VAL A 388 5.41 -16.47 27.00
N PRO A 389 5.58 -16.29 28.32
CA PRO A 389 4.57 -16.70 29.30
C PRO A 389 3.29 -15.85 29.33
N TYR A 390 3.28 -14.64 28.77
CA TYR A 390 2.27 -13.62 29.05
C TYR A 390 1.61 -13.04 27.79
N ASP A 391 2.38 -12.37 26.94
CA ASP A 391 1.94 -11.90 25.62
C ASP A 391 2.10 -13.02 24.57
N GLY A 392 3.20 -13.77 24.67
CA GLY A 392 3.57 -14.81 23.70
C GLY A 392 4.88 -14.47 23.00
N THR A 393 5.06 -15.00 21.80
CA THR A 393 6.15 -14.61 20.90
C THR A 393 5.79 -13.27 20.25
N LEU A 394 6.81 -12.46 19.95
CA LEU A 394 6.72 -11.20 19.21
C LEU A 394 7.32 -11.35 17.81
N TYR A 395 6.99 -10.45 16.87
CA TYR A 395 7.66 -10.42 15.56
C TYR A 395 9.06 -9.79 15.67
N GLY A 396 10.01 -10.33 14.90
CA GLY A 396 11.44 -10.02 14.99
C GLY A 396 12.00 -9.19 13.84
N TYR A 397 13.30 -9.38 13.56
CA TYR A 397 14.08 -8.64 12.56
C TYR A 397 14.20 -7.12 12.79
N SER A 398 13.96 -6.62 14.01
CA SER A 398 14.04 -5.20 14.43
C SER A 398 12.96 -4.29 13.81
N PRO A 399 12.72 -3.07 14.34
CA PRO A 399 11.79 -2.09 13.77
C PRO A 399 12.43 -1.30 12.60
N PHE A 400 13.10 -2.02 11.69
CA PHE A 400 13.82 -1.45 10.55
C PHE A 400 13.69 -2.35 9.33
N ARG A 401 13.49 -1.75 8.16
CA ARG A 401 13.46 -2.45 6.87
C ARG A 401 14.22 -1.66 5.80
N GLU A 402 15.06 -2.36 5.05
CA GLU A 402 15.69 -1.87 3.84
C GLU A 402 15.18 -2.69 2.66
N VAL A 403 14.49 -2.03 1.72
CA VAL A 403 14.14 -2.60 0.42
C VAL A 403 15.30 -2.32 -0.53
N GLN A 404 15.93 -3.36 -1.07
CA GLN A 404 17.11 -3.26 -1.92
C GLN A 404 16.74 -3.50 -3.38
N VAL A 405 17.23 -2.66 -4.29
CA VAL A 405 17.18 -2.89 -5.74
C VAL A 405 18.59 -3.22 -6.22
N LEU A 406 18.75 -4.37 -6.89
CA LEU A 406 20.03 -4.85 -7.40
C LEU A 406 20.01 -5.00 -8.93
N ILE A 407 21.13 -4.66 -9.57
CA ILE A 407 21.42 -4.88 -10.99
C ILE A 407 22.61 -5.83 -11.07
N ASP A 408 22.45 -6.96 -11.75
CA ASP A 408 23.47 -8.02 -11.89
C ASP A 408 24.15 -8.43 -10.57
N GLY A 409 23.32 -8.53 -9.52
CA GLY A 409 23.72 -8.91 -8.16
C GLY A 409 24.45 -7.83 -7.36
N GLN A 410 24.63 -6.64 -7.93
CA GLN A 410 25.22 -5.46 -7.28
C GLN A 410 24.11 -4.47 -6.89
N LEU A 411 24.25 -3.79 -5.75
CA LEU A 411 23.24 -2.84 -5.29
C LEU A 411 23.19 -1.60 -6.21
N ALA A 412 22.01 -1.26 -6.71
CA ALA A 412 21.75 -0.07 -7.53
C ALA A 412 21.13 1.08 -6.72
N GLY A 413 20.38 0.76 -5.66
CA GLY A 413 19.84 1.70 -4.68
C GLY A 413 18.99 1.00 -3.63
N VAL A 414 18.48 1.76 -2.66
CA VAL A 414 17.57 1.26 -1.61
C VAL A 414 16.40 2.21 -1.39
N GLN A 415 15.25 1.65 -1.01
CA GLN A 415 14.18 2.38 -0.34
C GLN A 415 14.20 1.98 1.14
N TRP A 416 14.21 2.96 2.05
CA TRP A 416 13.73 2.73 3.41
C TRP A 416 12.24 3.14 3.41
N PRO A 417 11.30 2.24 3.76
CA PRO A 417 9.88 2.44 3.48
C PRO A 417 9.18 3.28 4.54
N PHE A 418 8.24 4.13 4.11
CA PHE A 418 7.33 4.84 5.00
C PHE A 418 6.42 3.84 5.76
N PRO A 419 6.26 3.96 7.09
CA PRO A 419 5.32 3.14 7.84
C PRO A 419 3.87 3.59 7.56
N VAL A 420 3.31 3.06 6.47
CA VAL A 420 1.87 3.10 6.19
C VAL A 420 1.14 2.33 7.30
N ILE A 421 0.01 2.86 7.77
CA ILE A 421 -0.90 2.16 8.68
C ILE A 421 -2.28 2.16 8.02
N PHE A 422 -2.84 0.97 7.80
CA PHE A 422 -4.11 0.78 7.09
C PHE A 422 -5.31 0.89 8.05
N THR A 423 -6.53 0.97 7.50
CA THR A 423 -7.71 1.42 8.27
C THR A 423 -8.26 0.42 9.31
N GLY A 424 -7.81 -0.84 9.32
CA GLY A 424 -8.02 -1.78 10.41
C GLY A 424 -6.92 -1.78 11.50
N GLY A 425 -5.76 -1.19 11.22
CA GLY A 425 -4.55 -1.33 12.04
C GLY A 425 -4.53 -0.50 13.33
N VAL A 426 -3.73 -0.94 14.31
CA VAL A 426 -3.52 -0.32 15.64
C VAL A 426 -4.79 -0.24 16.51
N VAL A 427 -5.76 0.58 16.14
CA VAL A 427 -7.14 0.57 16.68
C VAL A 427 -8.06 1.09 15.56
N PRO A 428 -9.04 0.33 15.06
CA PRO A 428 -9.88 0.74 13.91
C PRO A 428 -10.74 2.00 14.12
N GLY A 429 -10.83 2.51 15.35
CA GLY A 429 -11.43 3.82 15.63
C GLY A 429 -10.61 5.02 15.14
N LEU A 430 -9.31 4.85 14.85
CA LEU A 430 -8.41 5.94 14.42
C LEU A 430 -8.72 6.45 13.00
N TRP A 431 -9.21 5.58 12.11
CA TRP A 431 -9.07 5.77 10.66
C TRP A 431 -10.37 6.10 9.92
N ARG A 432 -11.27 6.85 10.58
CA ARG A 432 -12.63 7.14 10.09
C ARG A 432 -13.13 8.52 10.55
N PRO A 433 -13.48 9.45 9.66
CA PRO A 433 -13.37 9.37 8.20
C PRO A 433 -11.93 9.55 7.67
N ILE A 434 -11.06 10.21 8.44
CA ILE A 434 -9.68 10.49 8.02
C ILE A 434 -8.88 9.18 8.05
N VAL A 435 -8.47 8.68 6.88
CA VAL A 435 -7.63 7.48 6.77
C VAL A 435 -6.15 7.79 7.05
N GLY A 436 -5.31 6.76 7.18
CA GLY A 436 -3.88 6.95 7.37
C GLY A 436 -3.22 7.67 6.18
N ILE A 437 -2.22 8.52 6.44
CA ILE A 437 -1.28 9.03 5.42
C ILE A 437 -0.83 7.87 4.51
N ASP A 438 -0.95 8.09 3.20
CA ASP A 438 -0.65 7.18 2.08
C ASP A 438 -1.45 5.86 2.04
N ALA A 439 -2.60 5.77 2.72
CA ALA A 439 -3.44 4.57 2.68
C ALA A 439 -4.21 4.41 1.36
N PHE A 440 -4.67 5.49 0.73
CA PHE A 440 -5.38 5.47 -0.56
C PHE A 440 -4.44 5.53 -1.77
N ASP A 441 -3.19 5.98 -1.60
CA ASP A 441 -2.17 5.99 -2.65
C ASP A 441 -0.79 5.74 -2.04
N LEU A 442 -0.35 4.47 -2.09
CA LEU A 442 0.92 4.06 -1.48
C LEU A 442 2.08 4.56 -2.35
N ARG A 443 2.79 5.59 -1.86
CA ARG A 443 3.87 6.25 -2.61
C ARG A 443 5.04 5.31 -2.91
N GLU A 444 5.42 5.28 -4.17
CA GLU A 444 6.59 4.56 -4.66
C GLU A 444 7.88 5.38 -4.48
N HIS A 445 9.03 4.71 -4.50
CA HIS A 445 10.34 5.35 -4.33
C HIS A 445 11.15 5.31 -5.63
N GLU A 446 11.86 6.39 -5.95
CA GLU A 446 12.63 6.56 -7.18
C GLU A 446 14.13 6.34 -6.94
N ILE A 447 14.77 5.53 -7.80
CA ILE A 447 16.20 5.26 -7.80
C ILE A 447 16.73 5.53 -9.22
N ASP A 448 17.59 6.53 -9.37
CA ASP A 448 18.20 6.82 -10.67
C ASP A 448 19.23 5.74 -11.04
N ILE A 449 18.94 5.01 -12.12
CA ILE A 449 19.83 3.97 -12.67
C ILE A 449 20.54 4.43 -13.95
N THR A 450 20.44 5.71 -14.32
CA THR A 450 21.19 6.33 -15.42
C THR A 450 22.71 6.06 -15.35
N PRO A 451 23.37 6.01 -14.17
CA PRO A 451 24.77 5.58 -14.07
C PRO A 451 25.08 4.14 -14.53
N TRP A 452 24.08 3.27 -14.69
CA TRP A 452 24.26 1.88 -15.13
C TRP A 452 24.15 1.70 -16.65
N LEU A 453 23.73 2.73 -17.40
CA LEU A 453 23.51 2.64 -18.84
C LEU A 453 24.70 2.14 -19.68
N PRO A 454 25.98 2.44 -19.34
CA PRO A 454 27.14 1.87 -20.05
C PRO A 454 27.23 0.35 -20.06
N ILE A 455 26.59 -0.34 -19.10
CA ILE A 455 26.49 -1.80 -19.12
C ILE A 455 25.12 -2.27 -19.63
N LEU A 456 24.01 -1.58 -19.26
CA LEU A 456 22.66 -1.98 -19.67
C LEU A 456 22.43 -1.87 -21.19
N CYS A 457 23.08 -0.93 -21.88
CA CYS A 457 22.93 -0.69 -23.31
C CYS A 457 23.88 -1.55 -24.18
N ASP A 458 24.60 -2.52 -23.61
CA ASP A 458 25.56 -3.35 -24.35
C ASP A 458 24.89 -4.29 -25.38
N GLY A 459 23.59 -4.57 -25.20
CA GLY A 459 22.76 -5.43 -26.06
C GLY A 459 22.54 -6.85 -25.52
N ALA A 460 22.96 -7.14 -24.29
CA ALA A 460 22.73 -8.39 -23.58
C ALA A 460 21.40 -8.37 -22.79
N GLN A 461 21.29 -9.24 -21.78
CA GLN A 461 20.21 -9.25 -20.81
C GLN A 461 20.79 -9.15 -19.41
N HIS A 462 20.17 -8.29 -18.58
CA HIS A 462 20.59 -7.98 -17.23
C HIS A 462 19.53 -8.45 -16.24
N THR A 463 19.97 -8.78 -15.04
CA THR A 463 19.13 -9.19 -13.92
C THR A 463 18.82 -8.02 -13.01
N PHE A 464 17.52 -7.84 -12.72
CA PHE A 464 17.02 -6.86 -11.76
C PHE A 464 16.34 -7.63 -10.63
N GLU A 465 16.76 -7.41 -9.39
CA GLU A 465 16.29 -8.15 -8.21
C GLU A 465 15.86 -7.18 -7.11
N ILE A 466 14.70 -7.45 -6.49
CA ILE A 466 14.22 -6.74 -5.30
C ILE A 466 14.40 -7.65 -4.07
N ARG A 467 14.93 -7.11 -2.97
CA ARG A 467 14.98 -7.80 -1.66
C ARG A 467 14.41 -6.92 -0.56
N VAL A 468 14.06 -7.54 0.57
CA VAL A 468 13.75 -6.84 1.82
C VAL A 468 14.62 -7.43 2.94
N ALA A 469 15.31 -6.55 3.66
CA ALA A 469 16.18 -6.90 4.79
C ALA A 469 15.73 -6.18 6.07
N GLY A 470 15.65 -6.93 7.17
CA GLY A 470 15.67 -6.39 8.52
C GLY A 470 17.05 -6.62 9.14
N ILE A 471 17.14 -6.65 10.47
CA ILE A 471 18.39 -6.87 11.20
C ILE A 471 18.31 -8.16 12.02
N ASP A 472 19.33 -9.00 11.90
CA ASP A 472 19.62 -10.09 12.84
C ASP A 472 20.74 -9.62 13.79
N ASP A 473 20.52 -9.75 15.10
CA ASP A 473 21.33 -9.08 16.14
C ASP A 473 22.19 -10.04 16.99
N ASP A 474 23.23 -9.50 17.62
CA ASP A 474 24.18 -10.27 18.43
C ASP A 474 23.75 -10.48 19.89
N GLY A 475 22.51 -10.11 20.24
CA GLY A 475 21.96 -10.09 21.60
C GLY A 475 22.62 -9.06 22.53
N LYS A 476 23.24 -8.01 21.97
CA LYS A 476 24.00 -7.01 22.74
C LYS A 476 23.87 -5.59 22.17
N THR A 477 24.56 -5.31 21.06
CA THR A 477 24.83 -3.95 20.58
C THR A 477 25.05 -3.82 19.07
N SER A 478 25.09 -4.93 18.33
CA SER A 478 25.38 -4.95 16.89
C SER A 478 24.51 -5.96 16.16
N GLY A 479 24.35 -5.79 14.85
CA GLY A 479 23.63 -6.72 14.01
C GLY A 479 24.07 -6.61 12.55
N THR A 480 23.50 -7.45 11.71
CA THR A 480 23.76 -7.47 10.27
C THR A 480 22.46 -7.47 9.49
N LEU A 481 22.45 -6.86 8.29
CA LEU A 481 21.30 -6.94 7.39
C LEU A 481 21.01 -8.41 7.02
N THR A 482 19.74 -8.78 7.10
CA THR A 482 19.26 -10.11 6.73
C THR A 482 19.13 -10.26 5.21
N LYS A 483 18.81 -11.48 4.77
CA LYS A 483 18.42 -11.79 3.38
C LYS A 483 16.94 -12.16 3.25
N THR A 484 16.19 -12.04 4.33
CA THR A 484 14.78 -12.42 4.48
C THR A 484 14.21 -11.76 5.73
N VAL A 485 12.91 -11.57 5.75
CA VAL A 485 12.13 -11.06 6.90
C VAL A 485 10.95 -12.00 7.16
N GLY A 486 9.93 -11.58 7.91
CA GLY A 486 8.66 -12.31 8.05
C GLY A 486 7.86 -12.36 6.74
N ALA A 487 6.68 -12.98 6.79
CA ALA A 487 5.76 -13.07 5.65
C ALA A 487 4.55 -12.14 5.89
N SER A 488 4.30 -11.11 5.09
CA SER A 488 4.69 -10.95 3.70
C SER A 488 5.11 -9.52 3.36
N TRP A 489 6.06 -9.37 2.44
CA TRP A 489 6.29 -8.12 1.71
C TRP A 489 5.80 -8.27 0.28
N TYR A 490 4.84 -7.44 -0.12
CA TYR A 490 4.38 -7.37 -1.51
C TYR A 490 5.23 -6.33 -2.24
N VAL A 491 5.97 -6.76 -3.27
CA VAL A 491 6.88 -5.90 -4.01
C VAL A 491 6.68 -5.99 -5.53
N THR A 492 6.82 -4.84 -6.18
CA THR A 492 7.00 -4.71 -7.63
C THR A 492 8.01 -3.59 -7.90
N GLY A 493 8.55 -3.57 -9.11
CA GLY A 493 9.26 -2.41 -9.63
C GLY A 493 8.92 -2.16 -11.09
N LYS A 494 9.35 -1.01 -11.59
CA LYS A 494 9.26 -0.62 -13.00
C LYS A 494 10.41 0.31 -13.35
N VAL A 495 10.98 0.17 -14.54
CA VAL A 495 11.98 1.10 -15.06
C VAL A 495 11.32 2.02 -16.07
N PHE A 496 11.36 3.32 -15.80
CA PHE A 496 11.03 4.37 -16.75
C PHE A 496 12.28 4.70 -17.57
N VAL A 497 12.15 4.74 -18.89
CA VAL A 497 13.26 4.80 -19.85
C VAL A 497 12.99 5.92 -20.86
N TRP A 498 13.96 6.82 -21.04
CA TRP A 498 13.96 7.86 -22.08
C TRP A 498 15.05 7.56 -23.11
N LEU A 499 14.77 7.87 -24.38
CA LEU A 499 15.59 7.52 -25.53
C LEU A 499 16.19 8.76 -26.22
N ASP A 500 17.33 8.57 -26.85
CA ASP A 500 17.89 9.50 -27.84
C ASP A 500 17.15 9.33 -29.18
N ASP A 501 16.83 10.44 -29.87
CA ASP A 501 16.16 10.49 -31.18
C ASP A 501 16.82 9.57 -32.24
N ASP A 502 18.15 9.43 -32.19
CA ASP A 502 18.92 8.56 -33.07
C ASP A 502 19.02 7.14 -32.48
N GLU A 503 18.18 6.23 -32.96
CA GLU A 503 18.24 4.79 -32.63
C GLU A 503 19.63 4.14 -32.83
N SER A 504 20.51 4.75 -33.65
CA SER A 504 21.88 4.28 -33.88
C SER A 504 22.92 4.88 -32.92
N SER A 505 22.55 5.90 -32.13
CA SER A 505 23.36 6.48 -31.06
C SER A 505 23.38 5.53 -29.84
N ILE A 506 24.24 4.52 -29.89
CA ILE A 506 24.41 3.57 -28.79
C ILE A 506 25.03 4.28 -27.58
N THR A 507 24.31 4.30 -26.46
CA THR A 507 24.81 4.78 -25.18
C THR A 507 25.96 3.91 -24.71
N THR A 508 27.09 4.55 -24.45
CA THR A 508 28.36 3.89 -24.06
C THR A 508 29.00 4.63 -22.89
N GLY A 509 30.07 4.08 -22.32
CA GLY A 509 30.75 4.73 -21.20
C GLY A 509 31.72 3.81 -20.46
N ASP A 510 32.15 4.28 -19.29
CA ASP A 510 32.86 3.46 -18.31
C ASP A 510 31.86 2.66 -17.45
N ALA A 511 32.26 1.48 -16.97
CA ALA A 511 31.45 0.71 -16.05
C ALA A 511 31.23 1.46 -14.70
N PRO A 512 30.07 1.32 -14.04
CA PRO A 512 29.74 2.09 -12.85
C PRO A 512 30.73 1.87 -11.69
N THR A 513 31.18 2.97 -11.11
CA THR A 513 31.98 3.00 -9.89
C THR A 513 31.06 3.09 -8.68
N LEU A 514 31.09 2.07 -7.83
CA LEU A 514 30.25 1.94 -6.64
C LEU A 514 30.98 2.36 -5.36
N VAL A 515 30.37 3.24 -4.58
CA VAL A 515 30.77 3.59 -3.21
C VAL A 515 29.65 3.12 -2.28
N GLN A 516 29.78 1.87 -1.83
CA GLN A 516 28.82 1.18 -0.97
C GLN A 516 29.51 0.66 0.31
N PRO A 517 29.72 1.51 1.33
CA PRO A 517 30.10 1.03 2.65
C PRO A 517 28.98 0.17 3.26
N GLU A 518 29.35 -0.79 4.11
CA GLU A 518 28.40 -1.53 4.94
C GLU A 518 27.64 -0.56 5.88
N PRO A 519 26.32 -0.72 6.08
CA PRO A 519 25.55 0.12 6.98
C PRO A 519 26.09 0.12 8.42
N VAL A 520 26.11 1.30 9.04
CA VAL A 520 26.47 1.44 10.45
C VAL A 520 25.23 1.16 11.29
N ILE A 521 25.15 -0.07 11.80
CA ILE A 521 24.09 -0.54 12.72
C ILE A 521 24.60 -0.40 14.16
N THR A 522 23.84 0.31 15.01
CA THR A 522 24.09 0.41 16.46
C THR A 522 22.81 0.06 17.20
N LEU A 523 22.88 -0.96 18.06
CA LEU A 523 21.75 -1.45 18.84
C LEU A 523 22.00 -1.27 20.34
N SER A 524 20.93 -1.34 21.13
CA SER A 524 21.02 -1.62 22.56
C SER A 524 19.76 -2.36 23.02
N GLN A 525 19.85 -3.14 24.09
CA GLN A 525 18.69 -3.75 24.75
C GLN A 525 18.89 -3.85 26.27
N SER A 526 17.79 -3.72 27.01
CA SER A 526 17.73 -3.71 28.47
C SER A 526 16.45 -4.40 28.93
N LEU A 527 16.60 -5.42 29.77
CA LEU A 527 15.52 -6.28 30.29
C LEU A 527 15.43 -6.10 31.80
N THR A 528 14.22 -5.90 32.32
CA THR A 528 13.95 -5.96 33.77
C THR A 528 13.08 -7.15 34.14
N GLN A 529 13.20 -7.61 35.38
CA GLN A 529 12.45 -8.75 35.90
C GLN A 529 11.81 -8.43 37.25
N ASN A 530 10.60 -8.91 37.45
CA ASN A 530 9.87 -8.78 38.70
C ASN A 530 10.47 -9.69 39.80
N ALA A 531 9.92 -9.63 41.01
CA ALA A 531 10.37 -10.43 42.17
C ALA A 531 10.26 -11.97 42.01
N THR A 532 9.60 -12.47 40.96
CA THR A 532 9.53 -13.90 40.61
C THR A 532 10.53 -14.33 39.54
N GLY A 533 11.35 -13.40 39.01
CA GLY A 533 12.27 -13.66 37.90
C GLY A 533 11.60 -13.67 36.53
N ALA A 534 10.41 -13.05 36.44
CA ALA A 534 9.65 -12.95 35.20
C ALA A 534 9.87 -11.60 34.52
N ASN A 535 10.04 -11.62 33.20
CA ASN A 535 10.36 -10.46 32.36
C ASN A 535 9.22 -9.43 32.38
N GLU A 536 9.48 -8.24 32.92
CA GLU A 536 8.48 -7.22 33.25
C GLU A 536 8.52 -6.04 32.28
N THR A 537 9.72 -5.57 31.93
CA THR A 537 9.92 -4.56 30.87
C THR A 537 11.07 -4.94 29.94
N LEU A 538 10.95 -4.55 28.67
CA LEU A 538 12.02 -4.58 27.67
C LEU A 538 12.20 -3.16 27.14
N THR A 539 13.42 -2.72 26.86
CA THR A 539 13.69 -1.44 26.21
C THR A 539 14.91 -1.59 25.31
N TYR A 540 14.79 -1.16 24.05
CA TYR A 540 15.79 -1.36 23.01
C TYR A 540 15.92 -0.13 22.11
N THR A 541 17.07 0.00 21.46
CA THR A 541 17.29 1.00 20.40
C THR A 541 17.76 0.35 19.11
N THR A 542 17.43 0.98 17.98
CA THR A 542 17.86 0.55 16.64
C THR A 542 18.20 1.78 15.82
N ASP A 543 19.49 2.09 15.75
CA ASP A 543 20.02 3.18 14.95
C ASP A 543 20.76 2.59 13.73
N VAL A 544 20.37 2.99 12.52
CA VAL A 544 21.03 2.57 11.28
C VAL A 544 21.40 3.80 10.45
N LYS A 545 22.61 3.81 9.89
CA LYS A 545 23.04 4.83 8.92
C LYS A 545 23.65 4.19 7.69
N ARG A 546 23.25 4.67 6.52
CA ARG A 546 23.74 4.20 5.22
C ARG A 546 24.15 5.39 4.36
N THR A 547 25.27 5.26 3.68
CA THR A 547 25.56 6.06 2.48
C THR A 547 25.75 5.14 1.29
N PHE A 548 25.37 5.61 0.12
CA PHE A 548 25.53 4.91 -1.16
C PHE A 548 25.81 5.94 -2.25
N SER A 549 26.64 5.57 -3.23
CA SER A 549 26.74 6.29 -4.48
C SER A 549 27.15 5.38 -5.62
N VAL A 550 26.61 5.65 -6.81
CA VAL A 550 27.03 5.04 -8.07
C VAL A 550 27.27 6.16 -9.10
N SER A 551 28.42 6.12 -9.77
CA SER A 551 28.79 7.10 -10.80
C SER A 551 29.44 6.46 -12.01
N SER A 552 29.23 7.05 -13.19
CA SER A 552 29.89 6.64 -14.43
C SER A 552 30.03 7.82 -15.39
N SER A 553 31.00 7.72 -16.32
CA SER A 553 31.01 8.58 -17.50
C SER A 553 30.16 7.93 -18.58
N ILE A 554 29.06 8.58 -18.98
CA ILE A 554 28.19 8.13 -20.07
C ILE A 554 28.40 9.00 -21.31
N THR A 555 28.22 8.42 -22.49
CA THR A 555 28.19 9.10 -23.79
C THR A 555 26.90 8.74 -24.50
N THR A 556 26.07 9.75 -24.75
CA THR A 556 24.77 9.69 -25.44
C THR A 556 24.84 10.56 -26.72
N GLN A 557 23.75 10.67 -27.48
CA GLN A 557 23.64 11.58 -28.64
C GLN A 557 23.96 13.04 -28.25
N ASN A 558 23.63 13.41 -27.01
CA ASN A 558 23.84 14.74 -26.46
C ASN A 558 25.27 14.99 -25.93
N GLY A 559 26.16 13.99 -25.97
CA GLY A 559 27.58 14.11 -25.65
C GLY A 559 28.02 13.25 -24.45
N THR A 560 29.20 13.56 -23.90
CA THR A 560 29.79 12.81 -22.78
C THR A 560 29.68 13.60 -21.47
N GLN A 561 29.13 12.97 -20.44
CA GLN A 561 28.95 13.56 -19.10
C GLN A 561 29.17 12.53 -17.99
N THR A 562 29.53 12.98 -16.79
CA THR A 562 29.60 12.11 -15.61
C THR A 562 28.28 12.21 -14.85
N VAL A 563 27.48 11.15 -14.85
CA VAL A 563 26.25 11.05 -14.06
C VAL A 563 26.55 10.40 -12.71
N THR A 564 25.80 10.76 -11.67
CA THR A 564 25.97 10.23 -10.32
C THR A 564 24.67 10.21 -9.55
N TRP A 565 24.29 9.05 -9.04
CA TRP A 565 23.25 8.86 -8.03
C TRP A 565 23.91 8.74 -6.64
N THR A 566 23.28 9.32 -5.62
CA THR A 566 23.70 9.26 -4.22
C THR A 566 22.51 9.06 -3.30
N GLN A 567 22.73 8.36 -2.18
CA GLN A 567 21.77 8.22 -1.10
C GLN A 567 22.47 8.36 0.26
N ASN A 568 21.84 9.05 1.20
CA ASN A 568 22.33 9.26 2.56
C ASN A 568 21.15 9.13 3.53
N LEU A 569 21.08 8.01 4.24
CA LEU A 569 19.92 7.60 5.03
C LEU A 569 20.28 7.40 6.51
N ALA A 570 19.40 7.82 7.41
CA ALA A 570 19.54 7.63 8.85
C ALA A 570 18.20 7.33 9.53
N VAL A 571 18.18 6.32 10.39
CA VAL A 571 17.03 5.97 11.23
C VAL A 571 17.50 5.91 12.67
N THR A 572 16.61 6.32 13.57
CA THR A 572 16.72 6.09 15.01
C THR A 572 15.39 5.57 15.52
N ASN A 573 15.41 4.51 16.31
CA ASN A 573 14.22 3.95 16.93
C ASN A 573 14.46 3.68 18.43
N TYR A 574 13.55 4.14 19.28
CA TYR A 574 13.41 3.72 20.67
C TYR A 574 12.17 2.83 20.81
N GLY A 575 12.37 1.58 21.19
CA GLY A 575 11.29 0.63 21.48
C GLY A 575 11.26 0.29 22.97
N GLN A 576 10.07 0.26 23.56
CA GLN A 576 9.87 -0.13 24.96
C GLN A 576 8.59 -0.94 25.11
N TYR A 577 8.68 -2.07 25.81
CA TYR A 577 7.53 -2.80 26.33
C TYR A 577 7.51 -2.72 27.85
N THR A 578 6.32 -2.58 28.45
CA THR A 578 6.09 -2.72 29.89
C THR A 578 4.96 -3.70 30.16
N ASP A 579 4.68 -3.94 31.45
CA ASP A 579 3.51 -4.72 31.89
C ASP A 579 3.46 -6.11 31.24
N PHE A 580 4.61 -6.79 31.20
CA PHE A 580 4.75 -8.16 30.68
C PHE A 580 4.40 -8.30 29.18
N GLY A 581 4.44 -7.19 28.42
CA GLY A 581 4.13 -7.11 26.99
C GLY A 581 2.84 -6.33 26.67
N ALA A 582 2.01 -6.04 27.68
CA ALA A 582 0.70 -5.39 27.49
C ALA A 582 0.81 -4.04 26.76
N ILE A 583 1.79 -3.22 27.16
CA ILE A 583 2.03 -1.87 26.63
C ILE A 583 3.32 -1.89 25.81
N GLN A 584 3.29 -1.22 24.65
CA GLN A 584 4.46 -0.87 23.86
C GLN A 584 4.46 0.62 23.55
N VAL A 585 5.62 1.27 23.68
CA VAL A 585 5.95 2.52 23.01
C VAL A 585 6.96 2.21 21.91
N ASN A 586 6.72 2.73 20.71
CA ASN A 586 7.72 2.85 19.67
C ASN A 586 7.84 4.33 19.27
N ASP A 587 9.07 4.84 19.22
CA ASP A 587 9.39 6.22 18.84
C ASP A 587 10.51 6.17 17.79
N GLN A 588 10.12 6.33 16.53
CA GLN A 588 10.95 6.21 15.34
C GLN A 588 11.08 7.55 14.64
N THR A 589 12.23 7.82 14.06
CA THR A 589 12.36 8.81 12.98
C THR A 589 13.29 8.26 11.92
N THR A 590 12.85 8.31 10.66
CA THR A 590 13.65 7.93 9.50
C THR A 590 13.84 9.15 8.62
N THR A 591 15.06 9.37 8.15
CA THR A 591 15.41 10.43 7.21
C THR A 591 16.22 9.89 6.03
N GLY A 592 16.07 10.53 4.88
CA GLY A 592 16.85 10.22 3.69
C GLY A 592 17.07 11.46 2.82
N LEU A 593 18.23 11.49 2.17
CA LEU A 593 18.57 12.43 1.11
C LEU A 593 19.07 11.61 -0.07
N ASP A 594 18.32 11.64 -1.15
CA ASP A 594 18.61 10.96 -2.42
C ASP A 594 18.76 12.00 -3.53
N GLU A 595 19.81 11.91 -4.33
CA GLU A 595 20.18 12.96 -5.31
C GLU A 595 20.84 12.38 -6.56
N SER A 596 20.27 12.70 -7.73
CA SER A 596 20.88 12.50 -9.06
C SER A 596 21.49 13.80 -9.56
N SER A 597 22.70 13.70 -10.11
CA SER A 597 23.51 14.83 -10.55
C SER A 597 24.31 14.51 -11.81
N GLY A 598 24.68 15.55 -12.57
CA GLY A 598 25.49 15.42 -13.80
C GLY A 598 24.74 14.90 -15.04
N GLY A 599 23.47 14.54 -14.90
CA GLY A 599 22.50 14.35 -15.96
C GLY A 599 21.22 15.14 -15.63
N THR A 600 20.05 14.52 -15.80
CA THR A 600 18.76 15.06 -15.34
C THR A 600 18.77 15.18 -13.80
N TYR A 601 18.86 16.41 -13.27
CA TYR A 601 18.85 16.65 -11.83
C TYR A 601 17.52 16.23 -11.20
N TYR A 602 17.62 15.46 -10.13
CA TYR A 602 16.52 15.07 -9.25
C TYR A 602 17.04 15.02 -7.82
N LYS A 603 16.23 15.43 -6.86
CA LYS A 603 16.55 15.34 -5.44
C LYS A 603 15.28 15.06 -4.65
N SER A 604 15.36 14.10 -3.73
CA SER A 604 14.36 13.83 -2.71
C SER A 604 15.01 13.97 -1.34
N SER A 605 14.37 14.72 -0.44
CA SER A 605 14.80 14.87 0.95
C SER A 605 13.58 14.68 1.85
N TYR A 606 13.60 13.64 2.68
CA TYR A 606 12.44 13.26 3.49
C TYR A 606 12.76 12.97 4.94
N SER A 607 11.76 13.18 5.77
CA SER A 607 11.72 12.84 7.19
C SER A 607 10.33 12.31 7.52
N TYR A 608 10.24 11.12 8.10
CA TYR A 608 8.98 10.61 8.64
C TYR A 608 9.15 10.13 10.09
N PRO A 609 8.71 10.94 11.08
CA PRO A 609 8.60 10.51 12.47
C PRO A 609 7.36 9.63 12.68
N LEU A 610 7.47 8.66 13.59
CA LEU A 610 6.38 7.80 14.05
C LEU A 610 6.55 7.51 15.55
N TYR A 611 5.70 8.15 16.36
CA TYR A 611 5.45 7.76 17.74
C TYR A 611 4.14 6.94 17.80
N ALA A 612 4.20 5.78 18.43
CA ALA A 612 3.04 4.93 18.70
C ALA A 612 3.13 4.34 20.11
N ASN A 613 2.21 4.77 20.99
CA ASN A 613 1.97 4.14 22.28
C ASN A 613 0.71 3.27 22.17
N THR A 614 0.84 1.97 22.41
CA THR A 614 -0.22 0.97 22.23
C THR A 614 -0.31 0.07 23.45
N SER A 615 -1.53 -0.27 23.86
CA SER A 615 -1.79 -1.09 25.05
C SER A 615 -2.94 -2.06 24.79
N TYR A 616 -2.88 -3.27 25.36
CA TYR A 616 -4.03 -4.16 25.42
C TYR A 616 -4.06 -5.01 26.69
N PHE A 617 -5.26 -5.24 27.22
CA PHE A 617 -5.49 -5.99 28.47
C PHE A 617 -6.70 -6.92 28.32
N VAL A 618 -6.61 -8.14 28.84
CA VAL A 618 -7.62 -9.22 28.65
C VAL A 618 -8.16 -9.67 30.00
N TYR A 619 -9.32 -9.16 30.41
CA TYR A 619 -9.96 -9.38 31.71
C TYR A 619 -10.32 -10.85 31.99
N PRO A 620 -10.57 -11.25 33.28
CA PRO A 620 -10.84 -12.65 33.64
C PRO A 620 -12.09 -13.27 32.98
N SER A 621 -12.97 -12.45 32.41
CA SER A 621 -14.17 -12.87 31.68
C SER A 621 -13.93 -13.13 30.17
N GLY A 622 -12.70 -12.95 29.69
CA GLY A 622 -12.35 -13.00 28.26
C GLY A 622 -12.60 -11.68 27.50
N ASN A 623 -13.26 -10.71 28.13
CA ASN A 623 -13.36 -9.34 27.60
C ASN A 623 -11.97 -8.71 27.50
N TYR A 624 -11.77 -7.78 26.57
CA TYR A 624 -10.49 -7.08 26.46
C TYR A 624 -10.65 -5.61 26.06
N THR A 625 -9.63 -4.83 26.38
CA THR A 625 -9.44 -3.46 25.89
C THR A 625 -8.21 -3.38 24.99
N ILE A 626 -8.27 -2.44 24.04
CA ILE A 626 -7.11 -1.91 23.31
C ILE A 626 -7.14 -0.39 23.48
N GLY A 627 -5.99 0.25 23.68
CA GLY A 627 -5.86 1.71 23.70
C GLY A 627 -4.60 2.15 22.97
N ALA A 628 -4.70 3.22 22.17
CA ALA A 628 -3.57 3.75 21.41
C ALA A 628 -3.53 5.28 21.40
N THR A 629 -2.32 5.81 21.34
CA THR A 629 -2.02 7.19 20.95
C THR A 629 -0.90 7.15 19.91
N ILE A 630 -1.13 7.78 18.77
CA ILE A 630 -0.19 7.85 17.65
C ILE A 630 0.10 9.30 17.26
N VAL A 631 1.33 9.58 16.87
CA VAL A 631 1.72 10.81 16.17
C VAL A 631 2.66 10.39 15.05
N ARG A 632 2.26 10.58 13.80
CA ARG A 632 3.05 10.22 12.61
C ARG A 632 3.08 11.38 11.63
N GLY A 633 4.19 11.56 10.93
CA GLY A 633 4.33 12.65 9.97
C GLY A 633 5.12 12.24 8.74
N LEU A 634 5.06 13.12 7.73
CA LEU A 634 5.87 13.07 6.52
C LEU A 634 6.21 14.50 6.11
N ASP A 635 7.49 14.82 6.18
CA ASP A 635 8.10 15.94 5.46
C ASP A 635 8.80 15.36 4.22
N LEU A 636 8.54 15.95 3.06
CA LEU A 636 9.03 15.49 1.76
C LEU A 636 9.28 16.70 0.83
N ASP A 637 10.56 16.99 0.58
CA ASP A 637 11.02 17.95 -0.42
C ASP A 637 11.43 17.20 -1.70
N ILE A 638 10.84 17.57 -2.84
CA ILE A 638 11.24 17.10 -4.18
C ILE A 638 11.76 18.29 -4.98
N GLN A 639 12.92 18.14 -5.63
CA GLN A 639 13.48 19.17 -6.54
C GLN A 639 13.95 18.56 -7.86
N GLY A 640 13.99 19.38 -8.91
CA GLY A 640 14.38 18.94 -10.25
C GLY A 640 13.25 18.22 -10.99
N THR A 641 13.57 17.14 -11.68
CA THR A 641 12.64 16.43 -12.58
C THR A 641 12.34 15.01 -12.07
N PRO A 642 11.33 14.83 -11.19
CA PRO A 642 10.83 13.50 -10.83
C PRO A 642 10.28 12.74 -12.03
N VAL A 643 10.00 11.45 -11.83
CA VAL A 643 9.15 10.65 -12.70
C VAL A 643 7.65 10.95 -12.44
N PHE A 644 7.28 11.05 -11.17
CA PHE A 644 5.89 11.26 -10.74
C PHE A 644 5.47 12.74 -10.77
N PRO A 645 4.15 13.03 -10.91
CA PRO A 645 3.64 14.41 -10.87
C PRO A 645 4.03 15.15 -9.58
N THR A 646 4.53 16.38 -9.71
CA THR A 646 5.04 17.18 -8.57
C THR A 646 3.95 17.70 -7.63
N GLY A 647 2.69 17.70 -8.06
CA GLY A 647 1.58 18.41 -7.41
C GLY A 647 1.48 19.88 -7.80
N LEU A 648 2.40 20.42 -8.62
CA LEU A 648 2.33 21.81 -9.13
C LEU A 648 1.34 21.97 -10.28
N GLN A 649 0.90 20.87 -10.90
CA GLN A 649 0.05 20.82 -12.09
C GLN A 649 -1.22 21.70 -11.98
N PRO A 650 -2.04 21.64 -10.90
CA PRO A 650 -3.18 22.54 -10.76
C PRO A 650 -2.76 24.01 -10.55
N PHE A 651 -1.74 24.26 -9.75
CA PHE A 651 -1.24 25.60 -9.46
C PHE A 651 -0.66 26.30 -10.70
N ALA A 652 -0.16 25.52 -11.68
CA ALA A 652 0.27 26.01 -12.99
C ALA A 652 -0.88 26.53 -13.87
N GLN A 653 -2.13 26.07 -13.65
CA GLN A 653 -3.30 26.53 -14.41
C GLN A 653 -4.08 27.67 -13.72
N LEU A 654 -3.84 27.92 -12.42
CA LEU A 654 -4.54 28.95 -11.65
C LEU A 654 -3.87 30.34 -11.80
N PRO A 655 -4.58 31.40 -12.23
CA PRO A 655 -3.96 32.71 -12.55
C PRO A 655 -3.20 33.41 -11.42
N LYS A 656 -3.44 33.06 -10.14
CA LYS A 656 -2.71 33.61 -9.00
C LYS A 656 -1.34 32.95 -8.78
N SER A 657 -1.25 31.63 -8.98
CA SER A 657 -0.05 30.83 -8.69
C SER A 657 0.78 30.50 -9.93
N ALA A 658 0.20 30.48 -11.13
CA ALA A 658 0.92 30.17 -12.37
C ALA A 658 2.20 31.01 -12.58
N PRO A 659 2.26 32.33 -12.24
CA PRO A 659 3.51 33.08 -12.29
C PRO A 659 4.55 32.60 -11.27
N LEU A 660 4.11 32.13 -10.10
CA LEU A 660 4.97 31.66 -9.00
C LEU A 660 5.56 30.28 -9.31
N VAL A 661 4.76 29.38 -9.91
CA VAL A 661 5.20 28.02 -10.31
C VAL A 661 6.43 28.07 -11.23
N SER A 662 6.53 29.07 -12.11
CA SER A 662 7.70 29.28 -12.97
C SER A 662 8.99 29.68 -12.24
N GLY A 663 8.91 30.04 -10.96
CA GLY A 663 10.03 30.41 -10.07
C GLY A 663 10.39 29.36 -9.02
N PHE A 664 9.69 28.22 -8.98
CA PHE A 664 10.00 27.13 -8.05
C PHE A 664 11.02 26.15 -8.64
N SER A 665 11.87 25.63 -7.76
CA SER A 665 12.86 24.57 -8.02
C SER A 665 12.33 23.16 -7.73
N GLY A 666 11.16 23.09 -7.09
CA GLY A 666 10.63 21.89 -6.47
C GLY A 666 9.41 22.18 -5.59
N THR A 667 9.02 21.18 -4.81
CA THR A 667 7.88 21.21 -3.88
C THR A 667 8.27 20.71 -2.51
N SER A 668 7.63 21.25 -1.48
CA SER A 668 7.73 20.80 -0.10
C SER A 668 6.34 20.41 0.41
N LEU A 669 6.19 19.16 0.82
CA LEU A 669 5.01 18.61 1.47
C LEU A 669 5.35 18.36 2.93
N SER A 670 4.53 18.85 3.86
CA SER A 670 4.65 18.53 5.29
C SER A 670 3.28 18.19 5.84
N THR A 671 3.14 17.02 6.45
CA THR A 671 1.90 16.60 7.12
C THR A 671 2.18 15.88 8.43
N THR A 672 1.32 16.12 9.42
CA THR A 672 1.36 15.47 10.72
C THR A 672 -0.04 15.01 11.10
N GLN A 673 -0.16 13.73 11.42
CA GLN A 673 -1.40 13.05 11.82
C GLN A 673 -1.26 12.59 13.27
N ASN A 674 -2.17 13.06 14.13
CA ASN A 674 -2.21 12.76 15.57
C ASN A 674 -3.54 12.06 15.86
N GLY A 675 -3.48 10.92 16.55
CA GLY A 675 -4.64 10.08 16.79
C GLY A 675 -4.65 9.49 18.19
N SER A 676 -5.83 9.42 18.81
CA SER A 676 -6.06 8.70 20.05
C SER A 676 -7.33 7.87 19.94
N ALA A 677 -7.25 6.61 20.39
CA ALA A 677 -8.38 5.69 20.28
C ALA A 677 -8.41 4.69 21.44
N SER A 678 -9.60 4.19 21.72
CA SER A 678 -9.80 3.07 22.63
C SER A 678 -10.87 2.14 22.08
N TYR A 679 -10.76 0.86 22.42
CA TYR A 679 -11.65 -0.19 21.97
C TYR A 679 -11.89 -1.15 23.13
N PHE A 680 -13.13 -1.62 23.27
CA PHE A 680 -13.53 -2.65 24.23
C PHE A 680 -14.35 -3.71 23.51
N ALA A 681 -14.13 -4.98 23.85
CA ALA A 681 -14.97 -6.08 23.38
C ALA A 681 -15.33 -7.09 24.47
N ASP A 682 -16.51 -7.67 24.31
CA ASP A 682 -16.99 -8.86 25.01
C ASP A 682 -17.19 -10.00 24.00
N PRO A 683 -16.22 -10.93 23.87
CA PRO A 683 -16.33 -12.07 22.97
C PRO A 683 -17.54 -12.99 23.24
N ASN A 684 -18.04 -13.03 24.48
CA ASN A 684 -19.09 -13.96 24.90
C ASN A 684 -20.47 -13.57 24.33
N ILE A 685 -20.67 -12.28 24.05
CA ILE A 685 -21.92 -11.73 23.50
C ILE A 685 -21.74 -11.09 22.11
N GLY A 686 -20.53 -11.14 21.54
CA GLY A 686 -20.22 -10.59 20.22
C GLY A 686 -20.34 -9.06 20.14
N LEU A 687 -20.16 -8.35 21.26
CA LEU A 687 -20.30 -6.90 21.33
C LEU A 687 -18.92 -6.23 21.39
N ALA A 688 -18.70 -5.23 20.55
CA ALA A 688 -17.56 -4.34 20.65
C ALA A 688 -17.98 -2.86 20.54
N THR A 689 -17.22 -1.99 21.20
CA THR A 689 -17.40 -0.53 21.19
C THR A 689 -16.07 0.18 21.09
N GLY A 690 -15.97 1.17 20.21
CA GLY A 690 -14.77 1.97 20.00
C GLY A 690 -14.99 3.46 20.24
N PHE A 691 -13.92 4.15 20.59
CA PHE A 691 -13.80 5.60 20.53
C PHE A 691 -12.57 5.93 19.68
N GLY A 692 -12.63 7.00 18.90
CA GLY A 692 -11.49 7.51 18.14
C GLY A 692 -11.56 9.02 17.99
N SER A 693 -10.39 9.65 17.98
CA SER A 693 -10.18 11.06 17.70
C SER A 693 -8.90 11.18 16.89
N THR A 694 -8.97 11.72 15.68
CA THR A 694 -7.83 11.89 14.78
C THR A 694 -7.85 13.28 14.17
N SER A 695 -6.72 13.96 14.19
CA SER A 695 -6.47 15.23 13.51
C SER A 695 -5.32 15.09 12.53
N GLN A 696 -5.38 15.81 11.42
CA GLN A 696 -4.28 15.91 10.46
C GLN A 696 -4.09 17.36 10.02
N ASP A 697 -2.86 17.85 10.19
CA ASP A 697 -2.36 19.06 9.56
C ASP A 697 -1.61 18.68 8.27
N PHE A 698 -1.83 19.41 7.19
CA PHE A 698 -1.22 19.20 5.89
C PHE A 698 -0.87 20.54 5.25
N SER A 699 0.34 20.68 4.71
CA SER A 699 0.84 21.88 4.03
C SER A 699 1.61 21.48 2.78
N PHE A 700 1.32 22.14 1.66
CA PHE A 700 1.99 21.93 0.37
C PHE A 700 2.47 23.27 -0.20
N LYS A 701 3.74 23.33 -0.60
CA LYS A 701 4.47 24.57 -0.91
C LYS A 701 5.33 24.42 -2.15
N GLY A 702 5.61 25.53 -2.81
CA GLY A 702 6.67 25.64 -3.81
C GLY A 702 8.00 26.05 -3.18
N ILE A 703 9.09 25.35 -3.52
CA ILE A 703 10.45 25.67 -3.05
C ILE A 703 11.07 26.70 -4.00
N ASP A 704 11.18 27.96 -3.57
CA ASP A 704 11.68 29.06 -4.38
C ASP A 704 13.16 28.89 -4.81
N VAL A 705 13.48 29.19 -6.07
CA VAL A 705 14.85 29.07 -6.66
C VAL A 705 15.92 29.95 -5.96
N SER A 706 15.53 30.85 -5.05
CA SER A 706 16.44 31.78 -4.38
C SER A 706 16.51 31.56 -2.86
N ASN A 707 17.72 31.32 -2.35
CA ASN A 707 18.10 31.06 -0.95
C ASN A 707 17.86 32.24 0.03
N GLY A 708 16.72 32.91 -0.06
CA GLY A 708 16.36 34.11 0.71
C GLY A 708 14.89 34.53 0.60
N VAL A 709 14.07 33.81 -0.17
CA VAL A 709 12.61 33.80 -0.06
C VAL A 709 12.22 32.57 0.79
N ALA A 710 11.10 32.65 1.52
CA ALA A 710 10.58 31.52 2.29
C ALA A 710 9.53 30.78 1.45
N ASP A 711 9.51 29.45 1.51
CA ASP A 711 8.71 28.59 0.63
C ASP A 711 7.24 29.00 0.58
N THR A 712 6.75 29.18 -0.64
CA THR A 712 5.43 29.76 -0.89
C THR A 712 4.33 28.71 -0.66
N GLU A 713 3.46 28.94 0.34
CA GLU A 713 2.28 28.09 0.57
C GLU A 713 1.33 28.12 -0.63
N LEU A 714 1.03 26.92 -1.14
CA LEU A 714 0.10 26.69 -2.25
C LEU A 714 -1.22 26.13 -1.74
N TYR A 715 -1.18 25.23 -0.76
CA TYR A 715 -2.35 24.65 -0.11
C TYR A 715 -2.06 24.27 1.34
N TYR A 716 -3.07 24.38 2.21
CA TYR A 716 -3.02 23.92 3.59
C TYR A 716 -4.41 23.42 4.04
N ARG A 717 -4.45 22.29 4.75
CA ARG A 717 -5.66 21.75 5.39
C ARG A 717 -5.38 21.32 6.83
N SER A 718 -6.31 21.60 7.75
CA SER A 718 -6.20 21.25 9.17
C SER A 718 -7.53 20.71 9.68
N VAL A 719 -7.68 19.39 9.56
CA VAL A 719 -8.93 18.66 9.79
C VAL A 719 -8.87 17.81 11.05
N GLU A 720 -10.00 17.61 11.71
CA GLU A 720 -10.11 16.83 12.94
C GLU A 720 -11.49 16.16 13.02
N ALA A 721 -11.51 14.88 13.38
CA ALA A 721 -12.72 14.10 13.55
C ALA A 721 -12.71 13.29 14.85
N VAL A 722 -13.90 13.14 15.45
CA VAL A 722 -14.14 12.38 16.68
C VAL A 722 -15.33 11.44 16.45
N ASN A 723 -15.19 10.16 16.78
CA ASN A 723 -16.19 9.09 16.55
C ASN A 723 -16.80 9.14 15.14
N SER A 724 -15.96 9.34 14.13
CA SER A 724 -16.31 9.55 12.71
C SER A 724 -17.24 10.71 12.40
N THR A 725 -17.28 11.73 13.26
CA THR A 725 -17.87 13.05 12.98
C THR A 725 -16.74 14.05 12.81
N ILE A 726 -16.69 14.77 11.69
CA ILE A 726 -15.76 15.89 11.52
C ILE A 726 -16.15 16.98 12.53
N VAL A 727 -15.22 17.38 13.40
CA VAL A 727 -15.45 18.40 14.44
C VAL A 727 -14.82 19.75 14.09
N ARG A 728 -13.84 19.75 13.20
CA ARG A 728 -13.15 20.95 12.72
C ARG A 728 -12.55 20.67 11.35
N ASP A 729 -12.67 21.65 10.47
CA ASP A 729 -11.83 21.70 9.27
C ASP A 729 -11.47 23.15 8.95
N TYR A 730 -10.33 23.35 8.31
CA TYR A 730 -9.85 24.64 7.83
C TYR A 730 -8.97 24.42 6.61
N GLU A 731 -9.31 25.09 5.51
CA GLU A 731 -8.64 24.96 4.22
C GLU A 731 -8.17 26.31 3.68
N SER A 732 -6.96 26.34 3.14
CA SER A 732 -6.30 27.50 2.51
C SER A 732 -5.76 27.11 1.14
N LEU A 733 -5.93 27.99 0.16
CA LEU A 733 -5.37 27.86 -1.19
C LEU A 733 -4.69 29.17 -1.59
N ILE A 734 -3.36 29.10 -1.77
CA ILE A 734 -2.49 30.24 -2.12
C ILE A 734 -2.69 31.41 -1.10
N GLY A 735 -2.72 31.07 0.20
CA GLY A 735 -2.92 32.01 1.31
C GLY A 735 -4.32 32.65 1.38
N VAL A 736 -5.33 32.05 0.74
CA VAL A 736 -6.74 32.46 0.83
C VAL A 736 -7.55 31.31 1.42
N GLU A 737 -8.28 31.58 2.50
CA GLU A 737 -9.23 30.64 3.10
C GLU A 737 -10.28 30.18 2.06
N LEU A 738 -10.35 28.87 1.83
CA LEU A 738 -11.43 28.22 1.07
C LEU A 738 -12.64 28.00 1.97
N GLY A 739 -12.41 27.61 3.22
CA GLY A 739 -13.46 27.42 4.21
C GLY A 739 -12.95 27.12 5.61
N SER A 740 -13.82 27.31 6.59
CA SER A 740 -13.67 26.78 7.93
C SER A 740 -14.98 26.15 8.39
N TYR A 741 -14.91 24.91 8.88
CA TYR A 741 -16.01 24.16 9.46
C TYR A 741 -15.74 23.89 10.95
N GLY A 742 -16.81 23.82 11.75
CA GLY A 742 -16.70 23.50 13.17
C GLY A 742 -18.00 22.93 13.74
N TYR A 743 -17.90 21.80 14.42
CA TYR A 743 -18.99 21.12 15.12
C TYR A 743 -18.58 20.85 16.58
N PRO A 744 -19.42 21.17 17.60
CA PRO A 744 -19.03 21.01 19.00
C PRO A 744 -18.69 19.56 19.35
N VAL A 745 -17.50 19.32 19.91
CA VAL A 745 -17.05 17.98 20.32
C VAL A 745 -17.99 17.37 21.37
N GLU A 746 -18.62 18.20 22.21
CA GLU A 746 -19.60 17.79 23.22
C GLU A 746 -20.97 17.40 22.64
N ALA A 747 -21.22 17.69 21.35
CA ALA A 747 -22.42 17.26 20.64
C ALA A 747 -22.20 15.95 19.84
N VAL A 748 -20.95 15.49 19.70
CA VAL A 748 -20.61 14.22 19.05
C VAL A 748 -21.19 13.04 19.83
N GLY A 749 -21.67 12.03 19.09
CA GLY A 749 -22.25 10.81 19.68
C GLY A 749 -21.25 10.03 20.54
N SER A 750 -21.76 9.32 21.55
CA SER A 750 -20.97 8.37 22.34
C SER A 750 -20.39 7.25 21.46
N GLY A 751 -19.26 6.67 21.87
CA GLY A 751 -18.44 5.72 21.10
C GLY A 751 -19.22 4.67 20.29
N GLN A 752 -18.74 4.44 19.06
CA GLN A 752 -19.42 3.62 18.07
C GLN A 752 -19.46 2.14 18.43
N ARG A 753 -20.50 1.44 17.95
CA ARG A 753 -20.56 -0.02 17.94
C ARG A 753 -19.68 -0.56 16.81
N VAL A 754 -18.67 -1.35 17.15
CA VAL A 754 -17.85 -2.06 16.15
C VAL A 754 -18.48 -3.43 15.90
N MET A 755 -18.63 -3.82 14.62
CA MET A 755 -19.31 -5.07 14.22
C MET A 755 -18.46 -6.33 14.38
N ALA A 756 -17.26 -6.18 14.96
CA ALA A 756 -16.26 -7.23 15.08
C ALA A 756 -15.66 -7.25 16.48
N VAL A 757 -15.60 -8.46 17.04
CA VAL A 757 -14.57 -8.85 18.01
C VAL A 757 -13.34 -9.24 17.20
N LEU A 758 -12.19 -8.66 17.54
CA LEU A 758 -10.94 -8.76 16.80
C LEU A 758 -9.92 -9.62 17.57
N SER A 759 -8.84 -10.06 16.92
CA SER A 759 -7.66 -10.48 17.69
C SER A 759 -6.88 -9.23 18.10
N PRO A 760 -6.77 -8.90 19.41
CA PRO A 760 -6.02 -7.73 19.84
C PRO A 760 -4.54 -7.84 19.46
N LYS A 761 -4.02 -9.06 19.33
CA LYS A 761 -2.64 -9.32 18.88
C LYS A 761 -2.43 -9.02 17.41
N ALA A 762 -3.39 -9.37 16.55
CA ALA A 762 -3.30 -9.08 15.12
C ALA A 762 -3.35 -7.57 14.85
N VAL A 763 -4.36 -6.89 15.41
CA VAL A 763 -4.59 -5.45 15.23
C VAL A 763 -3.42 -4.60 15.73
N LEU A 764 -2.69 -5.05 16.76
CA LEU A 764 -1.49 -4.38 17.28
C LEU A 764 -0.15 -4.90 16.74
N GLY A 765 -0.14 -5.87 15.82
CA GLY A 765 1.11 -6.49 15.36
C GLY A 765 1.94 -7.18 16.45
N ARG A 766 1.33 -7.58 17.58
CA ARG A 766 2.00 -8.12 18.80
C ARG A 766 2.62 -9.51 18.63
N GLY A 767 2.98 -9.91 17.42
CA GLY A 767 3.29 -11.30 17.14
C GLY A 767 2.10 -12.24 17.30
N PRO A 768 2.34 -13.56 17.27
CA PRO A 768 1.29 -14.53 16.98
C PRO A 768 0.45 -14.99 18.18
N GLY A 769 -0.62 -15.71 17.82
CA GLY A 769 -1.47 -16.47 18.75
C GLY A 769 -2.44 -15.62 19.58
N VAL A 770 -2.70 -16.09 20.80
CA VAL A 770 -3.56 -15.42 21.79
C VAL A 770 -2.75 -15.07 23.05
N ALA A 771 -3.22 -14.04 23.76
CA ALA A 771 -2.73 -13.66 25.08
C ALA A 771 -2.79 -14.81 26.09
N LYS A 772 -1.93 -14.76 27.11
CA LYS A 772 -1.80 -15.74 28.18
C LYS A 772 -2.04 -15.10 29.56
N GLU A 773 -1.72 -15.84 30.63
CA GLU A 773 -2.39 -15.76 31.94
C GLU A 773 -2.38 -14.41 32.68
N GLN A 774 -1.49 -13.45 32.34
CA GLN A 774 -1.32 -12.20 33.12
C GLN A 774 -1.60 -10.88 32.39
N LEU A 775 -2.05 -10.90 31.12
CA LEU A 775 -2.66 -9.69 30.53
C LEU A 775 -4.06 -9.40 31.13
N VAL A 776 -4.53 -10.33 31.97
CA VAL A 776 -5.55 -10.13 32.99
C VAL A 776 -5.10 -9.08 34.00
N GLN A 777 -5.77 -7.91 34.01
CA GLN A 777 -5.73 -7.02 35.16
C GLN A 777 -6.24 -7.76 36.40
N GLY A 778 -5.31 -8.28 37.20
CA GLY A 778 -5.60 -8.90 38.49
C GLY A 778 -6.23 -7.85 39.40
N GLY A 779 -7.48 -8.09 39.81
CA GLY A 779 -8.21 -7.17 40.68
C GLY A 779 -7.40 -6.87 41.93
N GLY A 780 -7.07 -5.60 42.15
CA GLY A 780 -6.17 -5.16 43.22
C GLY A 780 -6.60 -5.69 44.58
N GLY A 781 -5.68 -6.35 45.29
CA GLY A 781 -5.93 -6.90 46.61
C GLY A 781 -6.10 -5.80 47.65
N ASN A 782 -7.25 -5.83 48.35
CA ASN A 782 -7.65 -5.11 49.58
C ASN A 782 -6.66 -4.13 50.22
#